data_AF-A0AAN7XLI4-F1
#
_entry.id   AF-A0AAN7XLI4-F1
#
_cell.length_a   1.000
_cell.length_b   1.000
_cell.length_c   1.000
_cell.angle_alpha   90.00
_cell.angle_beta   90.00
_cell.angle_gamma   90.00
#
_symmetry.space_group_name_H-M   'P 1'
#
loop_
_entity.id
_entity.type
_entity.pdbx_description
1 polymer ?
#
loop_
_entity_poly.entity_id
_entity_poly.type
_entity_poly.pdbx_seq_one_letter_code
_entity_poly.pdbx_strand_id
1 'polypeptide(L)'
;MEEDEDENGLNALHLAAKEGHKDLVEELLERGAPVDSPTKKGNTALHIAALAGQKEVVRLLVKRGADVNSQSQNGFTPLYMAAQENHLEVVRYMLENEGNQSIATEDGFTPLAIALQQGHNSVVSLLLEHDTKGKVRLPALHIAARKDDTKSAALLLQNDHNADVQSKMMVNRTTESGFTPLHIAAHYGNVNVSTLLLNRGAAVDFTARNGITPLHVASKRGNTNMVALLLDRGSQIDAKTRDGLTPLHCAARSGHDPAVEILLERGAPILARTKNGLSPLHMSAQGDHLECVKLLLQYKAPVDDVTLDYLTALHVAAHCGHYRVTKLLLDKKANPNIRALNGFTPLHIACKKNRVKVMELLVKYGASIQAITESGLTPIHVAAFMGHLNIVLLLLQNGASPDVRNIRGETALHMAARAGQMEVVRCLLRNGALVDAIARENQTPLHISSRLGKTDIVQLLLQHMAHPDAATTNGYTPLHISAREGQEETAAVLLEAGASHSLGTKKGFTPLHVAAKYGSLDVAKLLLQRKALPDDAGKNGLTPLHVSAHYDNQDVALLLLEKGASPHTTAKNGYTPLHIAAKKNQTKIALALLQYEAETNVLTKQGVSPLHLAAQEGHAEMASLLLGKGAHVNTANKTGLTSLHLAAQEDRVSAAEVLAKHDANLDQQTKLGYTPLIVACHYGNAKMVNFLLQQGASVNAKTKNGYTPLHQAAQQGNTHIINMLLQQGAKPNATTVNGNTALTIARRLGYISVVDTLKVVTEEVITTTTSVTEKHKLNVPETMTEILDVSDEEGEDTMTGDGGEYLRAEDLRELGDDSLPGHYLDSFSDISHNLDRPQLTPIHQSFHQREGVLIEDMLTSHQVSALSREHDKESFRLSWGAEHLDNVVLSSSLLHSGHSSPCLDHDNSSFLVSFMVDARGGAMRGCRHNGLRIIVPPRKCSAPTRVTCRLVKRHRLASMPPMVEGEGLAGRIIEVGPTGAQFLGKLHLPTAPPPLNEGESLVSRILQLGPPGTKFLGPVIVEIPHFAALRGTERELVILRSETGESWREHHCDFTEEELNQILNGMDEKLDSPEELEKKRICRIITRDFPQYFAVVSRIKQDSHLIGPEGGVLSSTLVPQVQAVFPEGALTKKIRVGLQAQPIDVEVVRKILGNKATFSSIVTLEPRRRKFHKPITMTIPIPKSSNSDGQSGVYSGEIPTLRLLCSITGGTTPAQWEDITGSTPLTFVNQCVSFTTNVSAR
;
A
#
# COMPACT_ATOMS: atom_id res chain seq x y z
N MET A 1 33.42 37.99 -64.25
CA MET A 1 33.05 36.69 -64.81
C MET A 1 32.01 36.14 -63.86
N GLU A 2 30.84 35.73 -64.36
CA GLU A 2 29.92 34.95 -63.55
C GLU A 2 30.53 33.54 -63.44
N GLU A 3 30.56 32.96 -62.25
CA GLU A 3 31.05 31.58 -62.07
C GLU A 3 29.89 30.62 -62.39
N ASP A 4 29.96 29.99 -63.55
CA ASP A 4 29.11 28.85 -63.91
C ASP A 4 29.46 27.66 -63.00
N GLU A 5 28.85 27.64 -61.81
CA GLU A 5 28.82 26.48 -60.92
C GLU A 5 27.97 25.35 -61.51
N ASP A 6 28.42 24.10 -61.34
CA ASP A 6 27.61 22.92 -61.69
C ASP A 6 26.43 22.70 -60.70
N GLU A 7 25.59 21.69 -60.97
CA GLU A 7 24.43 21.37 -60.12
C GLU A 7 24.82 21.08 -58.65
N ASN A 8 26.05 20.60 -58.40
CA ASN A 8 26.65 20.34 -57.08
C ASN A 8 27.43 21.52 -56.48
N GLY A 9 27.63 22.61 -57.23
CA GLY A 9 28.34 23.81 -56.78
C GLY A 9 29.85 23.75 -56.97
N LEU A 10 30.35 22.93 -57.89
CA LEU A 10 31.75 22.94 -58.28
C LEU A 10 31.97 24.04 -59.33
N ASN A 11 33.02 24.83 -59.13
CA ASN A 11 33.53 25.80 -60.08
C ASN A 11 34.83 25.27 -60.74
N ALA A 12 35.42 26.04 -61.65
CA ALA A 12 36.65 25.65 -62.34
C ALA A 12 37.81 25.33 -61.38
N LEU A 13 37.90 26.02 -60.24
CA LEU A 13 38.93 25.79 -59.22
C LEU A 13 38.74 24.43 -58.52
N HIS A 14 37.50 24.07 -58.15
CA HIS A 14 37.17 22.78 -57.58
C HIS A 14 37.53 21.60 -58.51
N LEU A 15 37.26 21.73 -59.81
CA LEU A 15 37.57 20.70 -60.81
C LEU A 15 39.08 20.59 -61.07
N ALA A 16 39.77 21.72 -61.28
CA ALA A 16 41.22 21.74 -61.49
C ALA A 16 41.99 21.20 -60.25
N ALA A 17 41.49 21.47 -59.05
CA ALA A 17 42.07 20.99 -57.80
C ALA A 17 41.90 19.48 -57.59
N LYS A 18 40.79 18.90 -58.07
CA LYS A 18 40.52 17.44 -58.05
C LYS A 18 41.50 16.66 -58.93
N GLU A 19 41.67 17.10 -60.17
CA GLU A 19 42.48 16.43 -61.19
C GLU A 19 43.99 16.78 -61.09
N GLY A 20 44.40 17.53 -60.05
CA GLY A 20 45.81 17.83 -59.78
C GLY A 20 46.44 18.84 -60.74
N HIS A 21 45.65 19.61 -61.47
CA HIS A 21 46.09 20.51 -62.53
C HIS A 21 46.70 21.80 -61.96
N LYS A 22 47.88 21.68 -61.33
CA LYS A 22 48.59 22.75 -60.60
C LYS A 22 48.64 24.08 -61.36
N ASP A 23 49.08 24.05 -62.61
CA ASP A 23 49.31 25.27 -63.40
C ASP A 23 47.99 25.99 -63.73
N LEU A 24 46.90 25.23 -63.90
CA LEU A 24 45.54 25.77 -64.07
C LEU A 24 44.99 26.32 -62.74
N VAL A 25 45.28 25.68 -61.61
CA VAL A 25 44.95 26.21 -60.27
C VAL A 25 45.71 27.52 -60.01
N GLU A 26 46.98 27.63 -60.43
CA GLU A 26 47.79 28.84 -60.29
C GLU A 26 47.19 30.00 -61.12
N GLU A 27 46.90 29.76 -62.41
CA GLU A 27 46.25 30.72 -63.32
C GLU A 27 44.85 31.15 -62.83
N LEU A 28 44.02 30.23 -62.32
CA LEU A 28 42.69 30.54 -61.80
C LEU A 28 42.75 31.45 -60.57
N LEU A 29 43.68 31.18 -59.64
CA LEU A 29 43.88 32.02 -58.46
C LEU A 29 44.45 33.41 -58.82
N GLU A 30 45.28 33.51 -59.86
CA GLU A 30 45.76 34.81 -60.38
C GLU A 30 44.68 35.61 -61.10
N ARG A 31 43.69 34.94 -61.69
CA ARG A 31 42.47 35.57 -62.22
C ARG A 31 41.45 35.94 -61.13
N GLY A 32 41.78 35.72 -59.86
CA GLY A 32 40.97 36.14 -58.71
C GLY A 32 39.91 35.13 -58.26
N ALA A 33 40.04 33.85 -58.62
CA ALA A 33 39.12 32.82 -58.14
C ALA A 33 39.15 32.72 -56.58
N PRO A 34 37.99 32.67 -55.90
CA PRO A 34 37.91 32.61 -54.45
C PRO A 34 38.44 31.28 -53.90
N VAL A 35 39.60 31.32 -53.22
CA VAL A 35 40.35 30.13 -52.79
C VAL A 35 39.57 29.19 -51.86
N ASP A 36 38.77 29.75 -50.96
CA ASP A 36 37.89 29.02 -50.02
C ASP A 36 36.41 29.11 -50.42
N SER A 37 36.11 29.20 -51.72
CA SER A 37 34.74 28.98 -52.22
C SER A 37 34.26 27.59 -51.80
N PRO A 38 33.06 27.44 -51.19
CA PRO A 38 32.53 26.15 -50.80
C PRO A 38 31.53 25.62 -51.84
N THR A 39 31.70 24.36 -52.24
CA THR A 39 30.64 23.58 -52.90
C THR A 39 29.36 23.49 -52.04
N LYS A 40 28.24 23.03 -52.60
CA LYS A 40 26.96 22.89 -51.87
C LYS A 40 27.03 21.93 -50.66
N LYS A 41 28.10 21.12 -50.55
CA LYS A 41 28.43 20.21 -49.44
C LYS A 41 29.46 20.79 -48.46
N GLY A 42 29.80 22.07 -48.60
CA GLY A 42 30.78 22.79 -47.77
C GLY A 42 32.26 22.49 -48.10
N ASN A 43 32.55 21.62 -49.07
CA ASN A 43 33.93 21.31 -49.44
C ASN A 43 34.52 22.45 -50.25
N THR A 44 35.69 22.97 -49.85
CA THR A 44 36.50 23.92 -50.61
C THR A 44 37.44 23.22 -51.59
N ALA A 45 38.12 23.96 -52.47
CA ALA A 45 39.17 23.43 -53.34
C ALA A 45 40.26 22.67 -52.55
N LEU A 46 40.57 23.11 -51.32
CA LEU A 46 41.54 22.45 -50.44
C LEU A 46 41.03 21.10 -49.93
N HIS A 47 39.74 20.97 -49.58
CA HIS A 47 39.12 19.68 -49.21
C HIS A 47 39.25 18.67 -50.36
N ILE A 48 38.90 19.09 -51.58
CA ILE A 48 38.89 18.22 -52.76
C ILE A 48 40.32 17.78 -53.13
N ALA A 49 41.28 18.71 -53.14
CA ALA A 49 42.69 18.38 -53.36
C ALA A 49 43.27 17.45 -52.29
N ALA A 50 42.83 17.60 -51.03
CA ALA A 50 43.28 16.77 -49.91
C ALA A 50 42.74 15.34 -49.98
N LEU A 51 41.46 15.16 -50.31
CA LEU A 51 40.83 13.85 -50.52
C LEU A 51 41.43 13.12 -51.74
N ALA A 52 41.74 13.87 -52.81
CA ALA A 52 42.36 13.34 -54.03
C ALA A 52 43.89 13.14 -53.92
N GLY A 53 44.53 13.52 -52.81
CA GLY A 53 45.97 13.33 -52.58
C GLY A 53 46.88 14.27 -53.35
N GLN A 54 46.35 15.37 -53.89
CA GLN A 54 47.01 16.27 -54.84
C GLN A 54 48.02 17.21 -54.16
N LYS A 55 49.11 16.64 -53.64
CA LYS A 55 50.15 17.30 -52.83
C LYS A 55 50.58 18.68 -53.34
N GLU A 56 50.83 18.82 -54.64
CA GLU A 56 51.31 20.07 -55.22
C GLU A 56 50.22 21.14 -55.38
N VAL A 57 48.96 20.73 -55.54
CA VAL A 57 47.78 21.63 -55.49
C VAL A 57 47.52 22.07 -54.05
N VAL A 58 47.57 21.15 -53.07
CA VAL A 58 47.45 21.47 -51.64
C VAL A 58 48.49 22.51 -51.24
N ARG A 59 49.75 22.31 -51.62
CA ARG A 59 50.85 23.26 -51.39
C ARG A 59 50.59 24.65 -51.98
N LEU A 60 50.02 24.69 -53.18
CA LEU A 60 49.68 25.95 -53.84
C LEU A 60 48.52 26.66 -53.12
N LEU A 61 47.42 25.96 -52.84
CA LEU A 61 46.24 26.52 -52.17
C LEU A 61 46.57 27.09 -50.78
N VAL A 62 47.28 26.32 -49.94
CA VAL A 62 47.69 26.78 -48.60
C VAL A 62 48.62 28.00 -48.69
N LYS A 63 49.60 27.99 -49.61
CA LYS A 63 50.47 29.15 -49.85
C LYS A 63 49.71 30.39 -50.36
N ARG A 64 48.58 30.19 -51.04
CA ARG A 64 47.68 31.24 -51.54
C ARG A 64 46.62 31.68 -50.52
N GLY A 65 46.66 31.15 -49.30
CA GLY A 65 45.85 31.62 -48.17
C GLY A 65 44.62 30.78 -47.82
N ALA A 66 44.47 29.58 -48.39
CA ALA A 66 43.34 28.69 -48.09
C ALA A 66 43.30 28.26 -46.61
N ASP A 67 42.11 28.26 -45.99
CA ASP A 67 41.92 27.80 -44.62
C ASP A 67 42.10 26.28 -44.47
N VAL A 68 43.27 25.89 -43.95
CA VAL A 68 43.67 24.50 -43.63
C VAL A 68 42.73 23.81 -42.65
N ASN A 69 42.00 24.59 -41.85
CA ASN A 69 41.10 24.13 -40.79
C ASN A 69 39.62 24.30 -41.12
N SER A 70 39.30 24.75 -42.35
CA SER A 70 37.92 24.87 -42.84
C SER A 70 37.15 23.56 -42.68
N GLN A 71 35.84 23.67 -42.40
CA GLN A 71 34.97 22.52 -42.18
C GLN A 71 33.86 22.45 -43.23
N SER A 72 33.79 21.32 -43.92
CA SER A 72 32.65 20.89 -44.74
C SER A 72 31.37 20.70 -43.92
N GLN A 73 30.24 20.46 -44.58
CA GLN A 73 28.89 20.44 -43.96
C GLN A 73 28.74 19.51 -42.75
N ASN A 74 29.48 18.40 -42.69
CA ASN A 74 29.43 17.41 -41.60
C ASN A 74 30.62 17.55 -40.61
N GLY A 75 31.36 18.67 -40.70
CA GLY A 75 32.53 18.95 -39.88
C GLY A 75 33.84 18.27 -40.31
N PHE A 76 33.91 17.61 -41.47
CA PHE A 76 35.20 17.09 -41.98
C PHE A 76 36.11 18.27 -42.38
N THR A 77 37.38 18.20 -42.03
CA THR A 77 38.44 19.12 -42.49
C THR A 77 39.26 18.51 -43.63
N PRO A 78 40.06 19.30 -44.39
CA PRO A 78 40.99 18.76 -45.38
C PRO A 78 41.96 17.72 -44.77
N LEU A 79 42.42 17.94 -43.53
CA LEU A 79 43.28 17.01 -42.80
C LEU A 79 42.56 15.69 -42.44
N TYR A 80 41.26 15.72 -42.17
CA TYR A 80 40.45 14.49 -41.99
C TYR A 80 40.40 13.69 -43.29
N MET A 81 40.15 14.35 -44.42
CA MET A 81 40.05 13.70 -45.73
C MET A 81 41.39 13.10 -46.18
N ALA A 82 42.50 13.83 -46.05
CA ALA A 82 43.83 13.30 -46.32
C ALA A 82 44.19 12.10 -45.41
N ALA A 83 43.74 12.12 -44.15
CA ALA A 83 43.96 11.02 -43.21
C ALA A 83 43.06 9.79 -43.47
N GLN A 84 41.87 9.97 -44.06
CA GLN A 84 40.97 8.89 -44.46
C GLN A 84 41.53 8.08 -45.65
N GLU A 85 42.16 8.75 -46.62
CA GLU A 85 42.63 8.13 -47.87
C GLU A 85 44.14 7.80 -47.87
N ASN A 86 44.78 7.80 -46.69
CA ASN A 86 46.20 7.46 -46.48
C ASN A 86 47.22 8.39 -47.19
N HIS A 87 46.85 9.65 -47.47
CA HIS A 87 47.71 10.61 -48.17
C HIS A 87 48.80 11.20 -47.27
N LEU A 88 49.73 10.35 -46.83
CA LEU A 88 50.76 10.64 -45.83
C LEU A 88 51.50 11.97 -46.04
N GLU A 89 51.83 12.29 -47.29
CA GLU A 89 52.58 13.48 -47.65
C GLU A 89 51.72 14.77 -47.72
N VAL A 90 50.40 14.62 -47.85
CA VAL A 90 49.43 15.70 -47.68
C VAL A 90 49.19 15.94 -46.18
N VAL A 91 48.98 14.86 -45.41
CA VAL A 91 48.84 14.91 -43.94
C VAL A 91 50.07 15.59 -43.30
N ARG A 92 51.28 15.20 -43.70
CA ARG A 92 52.54 15.82 -43.26
C ARG A 92 52.53 17.33 -43.50
N TYR A 93 52.31 17.72 -44.75
CA TYR A 93 52.37 19.13 -45.13
C TYR A 93 51.28 19.97 -44.42
N MET A 94 50.10 19.41 -44.17
CA MET A 94 49.05 20.08 -43.39
C MET A 94 49.43 20.23 -41.91
N LEU A 95 50.02 19.21 -41.28
CA LEU A 95 50.52 19.30 -39.89
C LEU A 95 51.69 20.28 -39.74
N GLU A 96 52.48 20.48 -40.80
CA GLU A 96 53.54 21.48 -40.89
C GLU A 96 53.00 22.93 -41.07
N ASN A 97 51.75 23.09 -41.52
CA ASN A 97 51.12 24.37 -41.84
C ASN A 97 49.80 24.55 -41.05
N GLU A 98 49.89 24.50 -39.72
CA GLU A 98 48.80 24.81 -38.76
C GLU A 98 47.52 23.93 -38.83
N GLY A 99 47.58 22.78 -39.52
CA GLY A 99 46.48 21.81 -39.59
C GLY A 99 46.15 21.17 -38.23
N ASN A 100 44.98 21.50 -37.68
CA ASN A 100 44.57 21.17 -36.33
C ASN A 100 43.90 19.78 -36.26
N GLN A 101 44.69 18.74 -36.04
CA GLN A 101 44.21 17.36 -35.84
C GLN A 101 43.32 17.12 -34.61
N SER A 102 43.02 18.14 -33.79
CA SER A 102 42.05 18.06 -32.69
C SER A 102 40.64 18.54 -33.05
N ILE A 103 40.44 19.08 -34.26
CA ILE A 103 39.10 19.31 -34.83
C ILE A 103 38.43 17.97 -35.10
N ALA A 104 37.13 17.89 -34.82
CA ALA A 104 36.31 16.71 -35.03
C ALA A 104 35.09 17.03 -35.91
N THR A 105 34.60 16.00 -36.57
CA THR A 105 33.28 15.94 -37.23
C THR A 105 32.13 16.10 -36.24
N GLU A 106 30.90 16.30 -36.73
CA GLU A 106 29.69 16.35 -35.90
C GLU A 106 29.52 15.09 -35.02
N ASP A 107 29.84 13.89 -35.56
CA ASP A 107 29.86 12.62 -34.82
C ASP A 107 31.10 12.42 -33.91
N GLY A 108 31.96 13.44 -33.76
CA GLY A 108 33.10 13.43 -32.84
C GLY A 108 34.36 12.69 -33.34
N PHE A 109 34.42 12.25 -34.60
CA PHE A 109 35.62 11.63 -35.19
C PHE A 109 36.65 12.69 -35.61
N THR A 110 37.91 12.47 -35.22
CA THR A 110 39.10 13.26 -35.60
C THR A 110 39.89 12.58 -36.73
N PRO A 111 40.87 13.26 -37.38
CA PRO A 111 41.75 12.66 -38.38
C PRO A 111 42.46 11.38 -37.91
N LEU A 112 42.88 11.33 -36.63
CA LEU A 112 43.45 10.12 -36.03
C LEU A 112 42.44 8.97 -35.94
N ALA A 113 41.19 9.27 -35.56
CA ALA A 113 40.15 8.25 -35.41
C ALA A 113 39.73 7.62 -36.76
N ILE A 114 39.69 8.40 -37.85
CA ILE A 114 39.40 7.86 -39.18
C ILE A 114 40.58 7.08 -39.76
N ALA A 115 41.81 7.55 -39.61
CA ALA A 115 43.01 6.81 -40.04
C ALA A 115 43.09 5.42 -39.35
N LEU A 116 42.75 5.34 -38.06
CA LEU A 116 42.64 4.08 -37.31
C LEU A 116 41.48 3.19 -37.75
N GLN A 117 40.35 3.78 -38.11
CA GLN A 117 39.19 3.04 -38.61
C GLN A 117 39.47 2.41 -39.99
N GLN A 118 40.33 3.02 -40.81
CA GLN A 118 40.78 2.47 -42.10
C GLN A 118 42.04 1.59 -41.98
N GLY A 119 42.84 1.73 -40.92
CA GLY A 119 44.05 0.93 -40.66
C GLY A 119 45.37 1.56 -41.16
N HIS A 120 45.36 2.86 -41.45
CA HIS A 120 46.44 3.62 -42.10
C HIS A 120 47.62 3.90 -41.16
N ASN A 121 48.32 2.84 -40.77
CA ASN A 121 49.36 2.82 -39.74
C ASN A 121 50.43 3.93 -39.91
N SER A 122 50.85 4.25 -41.13
CA SER A 122 51.83 5.32 -41.39
C SER A 122 51.28 6.73 -41.06
N VAL A 123 50.03 7.00 -41.42
CA VAL A 123 49.33 8.25 -41.08
C VAL A 123 49.05 8.33 -39.57
N VAL A 124 48.70 7.20 -38.95
CA VAL A 124 48.50 7.09 -37.49
C VAL A 124 49.77 7.45 -36.72
N SER A 125 50.94 6.91 -37.11
CA SER A 125 52.23 7.28 -36.49
C SER A 125 52.50 8.79 -36.61
N LEU A 126 52.37 9.34 -37.83
CA LEU A 126 52.64 10.75 -38.10
C LEU A 126 51.73 11.70 -37.29
N LEU A 127 50.43 11.38 -37.19
CA LEU A 127 49.50 12.14 -36.35
C LEU A 127 49.87 12.06 -34.87
N LEU A 128 50.29 10.89 -34.38
CA LEU A 128 50.72 10.68 -32.99
C LEU A 128 52.06 11.34 -32.65
N GLU A 129 52.97 11.50 -33.62
CA GLU A 129 54.21 12.27 -33.50
C GLU A 129 53.94 13.77 -33.27
N HIS A 130 52.90 14.31 -33.91
CA HIS A 130 52.48 15.72 -33.76
C HIS A 130 51.41 15.96 -32.66
N ASP A 131 50.85 14.92 -32.03
CA ASP A 131 49.80 15.06 -31.01
C ASP A 131 50.36 15.13 -29.58
N THR A 132 49.94 16.15 -28.82
CA THR A 132 50.28 16.34 -27.40
C THR A 132 49.10 16.14 -26.44
N LYS A 133 47.89 15.83 -26.92
CA LYS A 133 46.64 15.97 -26.15
C LYS A 133 45.86 14.66 -26.05
N GLY A 134 45.93 14.03 -24.87
CA GLY A 134 45.17 12.81 -24.49
C GLY A 134 43.63 12.89 -24.47
N LYS A 135 43.01 13.90 -25.11
CA LYS A 135 41.59 13.87 -25.53
C LYS A 135 41.41 13.08 -26.84
N VAL A 136 42.32 13.23 -27.81
CA VAL A 136 42.19 12.65 -29.16
C VAL A 136 42.48 11.13 -29.15
N ARG A 137 43.42 10.70 -28.28
CA ARG A 137 43.92 9.31 -28.23
C ARG A 137 42.95 8.28 -27.62
N LEU A 138 41.90 8.70 -26.92
CA LEU A 138 40.99 7.75 -26.24
C LEU A 138 39.98 7.08 -27.20
N PRO A 139 39.18 7.79 -28.02
CA PRO A 139 38.31 7.15 -29.02
C PRO A 139 39.13 6.29 -30.01
N ALA A 140 40.30 6.79 -30.38
CA ALA A 140 41.32 6.07 -31.13
C ALA A 140 41.66 4.70 -30.53
N LEU A 141 41.92 4.61 -29.22
CA LEU A 141 42.20 3.34 -28.54
C LEU A 141 40.99 2.40 -28.50
N HIS A 142 39.76 2.92 -28.38
CA HIS A 142 38.54 2.12 -28.49
C HIS A 142 38.34 1.53 -29.89
N ILE A 143 38.71 2.27 -30.95
CA ILE A 143 38.69 1.80 -32.35
C ILE A 143 39.77 0.72 -32.58
N ALA A 144 41.00 0.94 -32.11
CA ALA A 144 42.07 -0.07 -32.20
C ALA A 144 41.69 -1.38 -31.48
N ALA A 145 41.08 -1.28 -30.29
CA ALA A 145 40.57 -2.43 -29.55
C ALA A 145 39.43 -3.18 -30.28
N ARG A 146 38.61 -2.49 -31.08
CA ARG A 146 37.59 -3.09 -31.97
C ARG A 146 38.20 -3.79 -33.19
N LYS A 147 39.30 -3.27 -33.73
CA LYS A 147 39.95 -3.74 -34.97
C LYS A 147 41.07 -4.79 -34.77
N ASP A 148 41.43 -5.09 -33.52
CA ASP A 148 42.63 -5.88 -33.14
C ASP A 148 43.97 -5.25 -33.59
N ASP A 149 43.99 -3.93 -33.82
CA ASP A 149 45.22 -3.23 -34.22
C ASP A 149 46.16 -3.03 -33.01
N THR A 150 46.96 -4.05 -32.77
CA THR A 150 48.03 -4.07 -31.77
C THR A 150 49.13 -3.03 -32.02
N LYS A 151 49.42 -2.64 -33.27
CA LYS A 151 50.47 -1.67 -33.57
C LYS A 151 50.03 -0.27 -33.13
N SER A 152 48.86 0.14 -33.61
CA SER A 152 48.26 1.41 -33.24
C SER A 152 47.96 1.50 -31.74
N ALA A 153 47.41 0.44 -31.14
CA ALA A 153 47.20 0.39 -29.69
C ALA A 153 48.51 0.50 -28.89
N ALA A 154 49.61 -0.09 -29.39
CA ALA A 154 50.92 -0.01 -28.72
C ALA A 154 51.49 1.41 -28.75
N LEU A 155 51.35 2.12 -29.88
CA LEU A 155 51.76 3.53 -30.08
C LEU A 155 50.93 4.49 -29.23
N LEU A 156 49.60 4.38 -29.27
CA LEU A 156 48.67 5.17 -28.45
C LEU A 156 49.05 5.10 -26.96
N LEU A 157 49.39 3.89 -26.49
CA LEU A 157 49.77 3.60 -25.11
C LEU A 157 51.27 3.78 -24.79
N GLN A 158 52.10 4.34 -25.69
CA GLN A 158 53.51 4.65 -25.36
C GLN A 158 53.64 5.77 -24.30
N ASN A 159 52.66 6.67 -24.27
CA ASN A 159 52.67 7.85 -23.38
C ASN A 159 51.78 7.67 -22.14
N ASP A 160 51.04 6.56 -22.03
CA ASP A 160 50.18 6.27 -20.87
C ASP A 160 51.05 5.79 -19.70
N HIS A 161 51.42 6.73 -18.82
CA HIS A 161 52.27 6.43 -17.67
C HIS A 161 51.53 5.51 -16.68
N ASN A 162 52.21 4.49 -16.18
CA ASN A 162 51.64 3.50 -15.26
C ASN A 162 51.42 4.10 -13.86
N ALA A 163 50.34 4.87 -13.71
CA ALA A 163 49.99 5.59 -12.50
C ALA A 163 49.23 4.70 -11.50
N ASP A 164 49.49 4.88 -10.21
CA ASP A 164 48.94 4.05 -9.10
C ASP A 164 47.40 3.92 -9.09
N VAL A 165 46.70 4.89 -9.70
CA VAL A 165 45.24 4.87 -9.84
C VAL A 165 44.86 4.37 -11.23
N GLN A 166 44.61 3.06 -11.33
CA GLN A 166 44.28 2.36 -12.59
C GLN A 166 43.20 3.06 -13.44
N SER A 167 42.19 3.68 -12.82
CA SER A 167 41.10 4.38 -13.53
C SER A 167 41.50 5.72 -14.15
N LYS A 168 42.68 6.27 -13.86
CA LYS A 168 43.23 7.46 -14.53
C LYS A 168 43.98 7.13 -15.82
N MET A 169 44.59 5.95 -15.88
CA MET A 169 45.30 5.44 -17.07
C MET A 169 44.37 5.38 -18.27
N MET A 170 44.85 5.82 -19.44
CA MET A 170 44.09 5.82 -20.69
C MET A 170 43.59 4.42 -21.08
N VAL A 171 44.38 3.38 -20.80
CA VAL A 171 44.03 1.97 -21.04
C VAL A 171 42.71 1.52 -20.38
N ASN A 172 42.28 2.20 -19.30
CA ASN A 172 41.08 1.89 -18.52
C ASN A 172 39.94 2.90 -18.68
N ARG A 173 40.13 3.97 -19.48
CA ARG A 173 39.08 4.98 -19.67
C ARG A 173 37.93 4.44 -20.52
N THR A 174 36.71 4.74 -20.09
CA THR A 174 35.48 4.19 -20.66
C THR A 174 34.96 5.03 -21.83
N THR A 175 34.28 4.36 -22.77
CA THR A 175 33.26 4.98 -23.62
C THR A 175 32.06 5.45 -22.80
N GLU A 176 31.13 6.19 -23.41
CA GLU A 176 29.81 6.56 -22.85
C GLU A 176 28.95 5.34 -22.45
N SER A 177 29.22 4.18 -23.03
CA SER A 177 28.60 2.90 -22.64
C SER A 177 29.13 2.34 -21.31
N GLY A 178 30.17 2.95 -20.73
CA GLY A 178 30.91 2.43 -19.59
C GLY A 178 31.92 1.33 -19.96
N PHE A 179 32.05 0.98 -21.26
CA PHE A 179 32.98 -0.05 -21.71
C PHE A 179 34.40 0.51 -21.85
N THR A 180 35.37 -0.15 -21.24
CA THR A 180 36.81 0.07 -21.45
C THR A 180 37.28 -0.55 -22.79
N PRO A 181 38.48 -0.23 -23.30
CA PRO A 181 39.07 -0.93 -24.45
C PRO A 181 39.03 -2.47 -24.32
N LEU A 182 39.26 -3.00 -23.11
CA LEU A 182 39.23 -4.44 -22.84
C LEU A 182 37.81 -5.05 -22.97
N HIS A 183 36.76 -4.33 -22.61
CA HIS A 183 35.37 -4.78 -22.86
C HIS A 183 35.08 -4.88 -24.37
N ILE A 184 35.59 -3.93 -25.15
CA ILE A 184 35.41 -3.89 -26.61
C ILE A 184 36.17 -5.06 -27.24
N ALA A 185 37.46 -5.24 -26.93
CA ALA A 185 38.23 -6.37 -27.42
C ALA A 185 37.60 -7.72 -27.01
N ALA A 186 37.08 -7.83 -25.78
CA ALA A 186 36.38 -9.01 -25.30
C ALA A 186 35.04 -9.31 -26.02
N HIS A 187 34.35 -8.28 -26.55
CA HIS A 187 33.13 -8.43 -27.34
C HIS A 187 33.36 -9.03 -28.73
N TYR A 188 34.47 -8.65 -29.37
CA TYR A 188 34.85 -9.11 -30.71
C TYR A 188 35.75 -10.36 -30.70
N GLY A 189 36.37 -10.69 -29.57
CA GLY A 189 37.24 -11.86 -29.43
C GLY A 189 38.71 -11.56 -29.76
N ASN A 190 39.11 -10.28 -29.73
CA ASN A 190 40.38 -9.76 -30.20
C ASN A 190 41.53 -10.06 -29.21
N VAL A 191 41.99 -11.31 -29.18
CA VAL A 191 42.96 -11.84 -28.19
C VAL A 191 44.28 -11.07 -28.18
N ASN A 192 44.75 -10.60 -29.34
CA ASN A 192 46.07 -9.97 -29.47
C ASN A 192 46.07 -8.57 -28.82
N VAL A 193 45.10 -7.72 -29.14
CA VAL A 193 44.96 -6.41 -28.53
C VAL A 193 44.53 -6.51 -27.06
N SER A 194 43.71 -7.49 -26.66
CA SER A 194 43.45 -7.77 -25.23
C SER A 194 44.72 -8.11 -24.47
N THR A 195 45.59 -8.94 -25.04
CA THR A 195 46.89 -9.30 -24.43
C THR A 195 47.77 -8.07 -24.25
N LEU A 196 47.84 -7.19 -25.26
CA LEU A 196 48.57 -5.93 -25.18
C LEU A 196 47.98 -4.97 -24.13
N LEU A 197 46.65 -4.80 -24.10
CA LEU A 197 45.95 -3.96 -23.12
C LEU A 197 46.22 -4.44 -21.69
N LEU A 198 46.10 -5.74 -21.43
CA LEU A 198 46.39 -6.36 -20.13
C LEU A 198 47.86 -6.18 -19.74
N ASN A 199 48.80 -6.34 -20.69
CA ASN A 199 50.23 -6.08 -20.47
C ASN A 199 50.55 -4.58 -20.23
N ARG A 200 49.62 -3.66 -20.53
CA ARG A 200 49.73 -2.21 -20.29
C ARG A 200 48.87 -1.72 -19.11
N GLY A 201 48.42 -2.63 -18.23
CA GLY A 201 47.68 -2.28 -17.01
C GLY A 201 46.17 -2.17 -17.16
N ALA A 202 45.57 -2.78 -18.18
CA ALA A 202 44.10 -2.89 -18.25
C ALA A 202 43.57 -3.72 -17.06
N ALA A 203 42.61 -3.15 -16.33
CA ALA A 203 41.96 -3.79 -15.20
C ALA A 203 41.01 -4.89 -15.70
N VAL A 204 41.41 -6.16 -15.47
CA VAL A 204 40.73 -7.35 -16.03
C VAL A 204 39.25 -7.46 -15.62
N ASP A 205 38.92 -7.05 -14.39
CA ASP A 205 37.57 -7.06 -13.82
C ASP A 205 36.95 -5.66 -13.70
N PHE A 206 37.38 -4.69 -14.51
CA PHE A 206 36.69 -3.39 -14.55
C PHE A 206 35.20 -3.62 -14.87
N THR A 207 34.30 -2.93 -14.17
CA THR A 207 32.85 -3.13 -14.33
C THR A 207 32.18 -2.00 -15.11
N ALA A 208 31.55 -2.35 -16.24
CA ALA A 208 30.66 -1.48 -16.98
C ALA A 208 29.22 -1.54 -16.44
N ARG A 209 28.60 -0.36 -16.25
CA ARG A 209 27.17 -0.16 -15.92
C ARG A 209 26.64 -1.12 -14.84
N ASN A 210 25.87 -2.15 -15.22
CA ASN A 210 25.21 -3.10 -14.32
C ASN A 210 26.16 -4.22 -13.81
N GLY A 211 27.40 -3.89 -13.44
CA GLY A 211 28.38 -4.87 -12.95
C GLY A 211 28.85 -5.86 -14.02
N ILE A 212 28.86 -5.46 -15.29
CA ILE A 212 29.31 -6.32 -16.41
C ILE A 212 30.84 -6.22 -16.49
N THR A 213 31.56 -7.34 -16.45
CA THR A 213 33.02 -7.39 -16.67
C THR A 213 33.35 -7.84 -18.10
N PRO A 214 34.59 -7.66 -18.61
CA PRO A 214 35.02 -8.24 -19.88
C PRO A 214 34.76 -9.75 -19.99
N LEU A 215 34.91 -10.50 -18.91
CA LEU A 215 34.65 -11.95 -18.88
C LEU A 215 33.16 -12.28 -19.07
N HIS A 216 32.23 -11.48 -18.53
CA HIS A 216 30.80 -11.60 -18.85
C HIS A 216 30.52 -11.37 -20.34
N VAL A 217 31.18 -10.38 -20.94
CA VAL A 217 31.02 -10.05 -22.36
C VAL A 217 31.55 -11.17 -23.26
N ALA A 218 32.77 -11.66 -23.01
CA ALA A 218 33.35 -12.79 -23.73
C ALA A 218 32.48 -14.05 -23.62
N SER A 219 32.01 -14.37 -22.41
CA SER A 219 31.17 -15.54 -22.14
C SER A 219 29.78 -15.43 -22.80
N LYS A 220 29.18 -14.24 -22.83
CA LYS A 220 27.91 -13.98 -23.53
C LYS A 220 28.02 -14.13 -25.06
N ARG A 221 29.21 -13.96 -25.62
CA ARG A 221 29.51 -14.01 -27.06
C ARG A 221 30.10 -15.34 -27.54
N GLY A 222 30.51 -16.23 -26.61
CA GLY A 222 31.12 -17.52 -26.93
C GLY A 222 32.60 -17.42 -27.30
N ASN A 223 33.27 -16.32 -26.95
CA ASN A 223 34.67 -16.05 -27.32
C ASN A 223 35.63 -16.88 -26.44
N THR A 224 35.71 -18.19 -26.66
CA THR A 224 36.46 -19.17 -25.84
C THR A 224 37.90 -18.75 -25.53
N ASN A 225 38.69 -18.39 -26.55
CA ASN A 225 40.08 -17.97 -26.38
C ASN A 225 40.22 -16.69 -25.54
N MET A 226 39.20 -15.82 -25.55
CA MET A 226 39.12 -14.63 -24.70
C MET A 226 38.72 -14.98 -23.27
N VAL A 227 37.78 -15.91 -23.08
CA VAL A 227 37.41 -16.45 -21.76
C VAL A 227 38.64 -17.07 -21.09
N ALA A 228 39.39 -17.91 -21.81
CA ALA A 228 40.65 -18.48 -21.34
C ALA A 228 41.67 -17.38 -20.98
N LEU A 229 41.98 -16.45 -21.89
CA LEU A 229 42.92 -15.34 -21.64
C LEU A 229 42.55 -14.52 -20.39
N LEU A 230 41.28 -14.15 -20.22
CA LEU A 230 40.84 -13.34 -19.09
C LEU A 230 40.96 -14.10 -17.76
N LEU A 231 40.65 -15.40 -17.74
CA LEU A 231 40.86 -16.26 -16.57
C LEU A 231 42.35 -16.46 -16.26
N ASP A 232 43.18 -16.68 -17.28
CA ASP A 232 44.64 -16.81 -17.15
C ASP A 232 45.31 -15.50 -16.67
N ARG A 233 44.62 -14.35 -16.82
CA ARG A 233 45.00 -13.05 -16.24
C ARG A 233 44.24 -12.68 -14.96
N GLY A 234 43.62 -13.65 -14.30
CA GLY A 234 43.06 -13.51 -12.95
C GLY A 234 41.67 -12.89 -12.85
N SER A 235 40.88 -12.90 -13.93
CA SER A 235 39.49 -12.43 -13.89
C SER A 235 38.61 -13.27 -12.95
N GLN A 236 37.77 -12.61 -12.16
CA GLN A 236 36.80 -13.21 -11.24
C GLN A 236 35.76 -14.06 -12.00
N ILE A 237 35.98 -15.38 -11.99
CA ILE A 237 35.13 -16.37 -12.65
C ILE A 237 33.69 -16.42 -12.12
N ASP A 238 33.46 -16.00 -10.87
CA ASP A 238 32.16 -15.90 -10.23
C ASP A 238 31.64 -14.46 -10.07
N ALA A 239 32.29 -13.47 -10.71
CA ALA A 239 31.85 -12.08 -10.72
C ALA A 239 30.35 -11.98 -11.05
N LYS A 240 29.64 -11.05 -10.41
CA LYS A 240 28.18 -10.92 -10.53
C LYS A 240 27.78 -9.57 -11.09
N THR A 241 27.00 -9.60 -12.17
CA THR A 241 26.18 -8.46 -12.58
C THR A 241 25.22 -8.03 -11.46
N ARG A 242 24.60 -6.84 -11.64
CA ARG A 242 23.57 -6.29 -10.75
C ARG A 242 22.41 -7.25 -10.45
N ASP A 243 22.14 -8.24 -11.32
CA ASP A 243 21.06 -9.22 -11.17
C ASP A 243 21.54 -10.64 -10.78
N GLY A 244 22.83 -10.78 -10.45
CA GLY A 244 23.43 -12.03 -9.99
C GLY A 244 23.78 -13.02 -11.12
N LEU A 245 23.64 -12.63 -12.39
CA LEU A 245 24.24 -13.40 -13.50
C LEU A 245 25.76 -13.38 -13.32
N THR A 246 26.37 -14.56 -13.47
CA THR A 246 27.82 -14.76 -13.57
C THR A 246 28.21 -15.05 -15.03
N PRO A 247 29.51 -15.07 -15.39
CA PRO A 247 29.96 -15.49 -16.73
C PRO A 247 29.37 -16.83 -17.19
N LEU A 248 29.26 -17.81 -16.29
CA LEU A 248 28.66 -19.12 -16.56
C LEU A 248 27.16 -19.05 -16.87
N HIS A 249 26.41 -18.14 -16.22
CA HIS A 249 25.02 -17.87 -16.61
C HIS A 249 24.92 -17.27 -18.02
N CYS A 250 25.84 -16.36 -18.38
CA CYS A 250 25.86 -15.73 -19.70
C CYS A 250 26.15 -16.75 -20.81
N ALA A 251 27.15 -17.61 -20.64
CA ALA A 251 27.46 -18.68 -21.61
C ALA A 251 26.30 -19.68 -21.72
N ALA A 252 25.77 -20.15 -20.59
CA ALA A 252 24.66 -21.11 -20.56
C ALA A 252 23.36 -20.54 -21.14
N ARG A 253 23.08 -19.23 -20.98
CA ARG A 253 21.88 -18.58 -21.55
C ARG A 253 22.00 -18.33 -23.06
N SER A 254 23.20 -18.10 -23.56
CA SER A 254 23.47 -17.92 -24.99
C SER A 254 23.62 -19.24 -25.77
N GLY A 255 23.90 -20.36 -25.10
CA GLY A 255 24.10 -21.66 -25.74
C GLY A 255 25.53 -21.87 -26.22
N HIS A 256 26.52 -21.35 -25.47
CA HIS A 256 27.94 -21.49 -25.82
C HIS A 256 28.58 -22.61 -25.00
N ASP A 257 28.33 -23.85 -25.39
CA ASP A 257 28.79 -25.05 -24.70
C ASP A 257 30.32 -25.11 -24.45
N PRO A 258 31.23 -24.73 -25.37
CA PRO A 258 32.66 -24.76 -25.08
C PRO A 258 33.10 -23.66 -24.09
N ALA A 259 32.36 -22.54 -24.03
CA ALA A 259 32.58 -21.51 -23.02
C ALA A 259 32.02 -21.92 -21.65
N VAL A 260 30.91 -22.69 -21.61
CA VAL A 260 30.40 -23.35 -20.39
C VAL A 260 31.42 -24.38 -19.89
N GLU A 261 31.97 -25.21 -20.77
CA GLU A 261 32.98 -26.23 -20.44
C GLU A 261 34.25 -25.61 -19.83
N ILE A 262 34.90 -24.66 -20.53
CA ILE A 262 36.07 -23.94 -20.01
C ILE A 262 35.78 -23.30 -18.65
N LEU A 263 34.61 -22.66 -18.48
CA LEU A 263 34.26 -22.07 -17.18
C LEU A 263 34.12 -23.13 -16.08
N LEU A 264 33.51 -24.28 -16.36
CA LEU A 264 33.37 -25.38 -15.39
C LEU A 264 34.72 -26.04 -15.06
N GLU A 265 35.58 -26.28 -16.04
CA GLU A 265 36.95 -26.78 -15.83
C GLU A 265 37.79 -25.85 -14.94
N ARG A 266 37.65 -24.53 -15.14
CA ARG A 266 38.33 -23.51 -14.33
C ARG A 266 37.63 -23.22 -12.99
N GLY A 267 36.65 -24.04 -12.59
CA GLY A 267 36.04 -24.02 -11.26
C GLY A 267 34.87 -23.04 -11.09
N ALA A 268 34.21 -22.61 -12.16
CA ALA A 268 33.05 -21.72 -12.07
C ALA A 268 31.94 -22.35 -11.21
N PRO A 269 31.29 -21.58 -10.30
CA PRO A 269 30.27 -22.12 -9.41
C PRO A 269 29.00 -22.53 -10.18
N ILE A 270 28.88 -23.84 -10.43
CA ILE A 270 27.77 -24.47 -11.17
C ILE A 270 26.40 -24.26 -10.51
N LEU A 271 26.37 -24.00 -9.21
CA LEU A 271 25.18 -23.65 -8.42
C LEU A 271 25.09 -22.16 -8.04
N ALA A 272 25.84 -21.28 -8.70
CA ALA A 272 25.60 -19.84 -8.56
C ALA A 272 24.15 -19.50 -8.93
N ARG A 273 23.58 -18.49 -8.26
CA ARG A 273 22.19 -18.07 -8.48
C ARG A 273 22.10 -16.58 -8.78
N THR A 274 21.20 -16.25 -9.71
CA THR A 274 20.65 -14.90 -9.89
C THR A 274 19.77 -14.46 -8.71
N LYS A 275 19.35 -13.18 -8.70
CA LYS A 275 18.35 -12.64 -7.74
C LYS A 275 17.12 -13.51 -7.54
N ASN A 276 16.64 -14.16 -8.61
CA ASN A 276 15.40 -14.95 -8.60
C ASN A 276 15.69 -16.45 -8.32
N GLY A 277 16.94 -16.81 -7.98
CA GLY A 277 17.34 -18.18 -7.67
C GLY A 277 17.72 -19.05 -8.87
N LEU A 278 17.52 -18.58 -10.11
CA LEU A 278 17.91 -19.33 -11.33
C LEU A 278 19.42 -19.57 -11.32
N SER A 279 19.80 -20.82 -11.59
CA SER A 279 21.17 -21.30 -11.84
C SER A 279 21.45 -21.46 -13.35
N PRO A 280 22.70 -21.74 -13.79
CA PRO A 280 23.04 -21.97 -15.19
C PRO A 280 22.22 -23.08 -15.89
N LEU A 281 21.74 -24.08 -15.15
CA LEU A 281 20.87 -25.13 -15.68
C LEU A 281 19.48 -24.57 -16.07
N HIS A 282 18.95 -23.62 -15.31
CA HIS A 282 17.72 -22.90 -15.66
C HIS A 282 17.92 -21.99 -16.87
N MET A 283 19.10 -21.38 -17.00
CA MET A 283 19.44 -20.48 -18.13
C MET A 283 19.55 -21.22 -19.46
N SER A 284 20.23 -22.37 -19.46
CA SER A 284 20.32 -23.26 -20.63
C SER A 284 18.97 -23.89 -20.96
N ALA A 285 18.18 -24.27 -19.95
CA ALA A 285 16.83 -24.77 -20.15
C ALA A 285 15.84 -23.71 -20.67
N GLN A 286 16.05 -22.41 -20.41
CA GLN A 286 15.25 -21.33 -21.00
C GLN A 286 15.54 -21.13 -22.50
N GLY A 287 16.73 -21.51 -22.98
CA GLY A 287 17.16 -21.34 -24.36
C GLY A 287 16.99 -22.57 -25.27
N ASP A 288 16.52 -23.70 -24.75
CA ASP A 288 16.54 -25.03 -25.41
C ASP A 288 17.97 -25.51 -25.78
N HIS A 289 18.97 -25.08 -24.98
CA HIS A 289 20.40 -25.31 -25.22
C HIS A 289 20.84 -26.70 -24.77
N LEU A 290 20.54 -27.70 -25.60
CA LEU A 290 20.68 -29.12 -25.30
C LEU A 290 22.09 -29.52 -24.79
N GLU A 291 23.16 -29.05 -25.43
CA GLU A 291 24.53 -29.43 -25.08
C GLU A 291 24.99 -28.76 -23.76
N CYS A 292 24.62 -27.49 -23.52
CA CYS A 292 24.85 -26.84 -22.23
C CYS A 292 24.13 -27.59 -21.08
N VAL A 293 22.90 -28.08 -21.31
CA VAL A 293 22.18 -28.91 -20.33
C VAL A 293 22.91 -30.24 -20.11
N LYS A 294 23.41 -30.92 -21.16
CA LYS A 294 24.22 -32.15 -21.01
C LYS A 294 25.48 -31.90 -20.17
N LEU A 295 26.28 -30.89 -20.51
CA LEU A 295 27.52 -30.54 -19.82
C LEU A 295 27.26 -30.24 -18.34
N LEU A 296 26.30 -29.38 -18.03
CA LEU A 296 25.97 -29.04 -16.64
C LEU A 296 25.56 -30.28 -15.83
N LEU A 297 24.78 -31.20 -16.41
CA LEU A 297 24.41 -32.46 -15.76
C LEU A 297 25.58 -33.47 -15.67
N GLN A 298 26.54 -33.46 -16.60
CA GLN A 298 27.78 -34.25 -16.52
C GLN A 298 28.68 -33.74 -15.38
N TYR A 299 28.81 -32.42 -15.23
CA TYR A 299 29.47 -31.75 -14.10
C TYR A 299 28.61 -31.75 -12.81
N LYS A 300 27.61 -32.65 -12.72
CA LYS A 300 26.81 -32.96 -11.52
C LYS A 300 25.91 -31.81 -11.03
N ALA A 301 25.44 -30.92 -11.90
CA ALA A 301 24.30 -30.07 -11.58
C ALA A 301 23.09 -30.96 -11.21
N PRO A 302 22.36 -30.68 -10.11
CA PRO A 302 21.13 -31.40 -9.79
C PRO A 302 20.07 -31.12 -10.85
N VAL A 303 19.48 -32.18 -11.43
CA VAL A 303 18.51 -32.05 -12.53
C VAL A 303 17.22 -31.32 -12.09
N ASP A 304 16.84 -31.50 -10.83
CA ASP A 304 15.74 -30.80 -10.15
C ASP A 304 16.28 -29.75 -9.15
N ASP A 305 17.38 -29.06 -9.49
CA ASP A 305 17.73 -27.79 -8.84
C ASP A 305 16.57 -26.78 -9.01
N VAL A 306 16.37 -25.90 -8.02
CA VAL A 306 15.19 -25.01 -7.91
C VAL A 306 15.51 -23.52 -7.79
N THR A 307 14.63 -22.68 -8.33
CA THR A 307 14.58 -21.22 -8.09
C THR A 307 13.99 -20.88 -6.70
N LEU A 308 13.93 -19.59 -6.35
CA LEU A 308 13.24 -19.13 -5.13
C LEU A 308 11.73 -19.46 -5.14
N ASP A 309 11.13 -19.58 -6.33
CA ASP A 309 9.74 -19.97 -6.55
C ASP A 309 9.56 -21.49 -6.69
N TYR A 310 10.58 -22.28 -6.32
CA TYR A 310 10.63 -23.75 -6.46
C TYR A 310 10.44 -24.27 -7.90
N LEU A 311 10.64 -23.42 -8.91
CA LEU A 311 10.64 -23.84 -10.31
C LEU A 311 11.95 -24.60 -10.58
N THR A 312 11.87 -25.76 -11.23
CA THR A 312 13.05 -26.48 -11.74
C THR A 312 13.36 -26.12 -13.20
N ALA A 313 14.50 -26.58 -13.70
CA ALA A 313 14.81 -26.52 -15.14
C ALA A 313 13.69 -27.14 -16.01
N LEU A 314 13.03 -28.20 -15.53
CA LEU A 314 11.90 -28.83 -16.22
C LEU A 314 10.66 -27.92 -16.27
N HIS A 315 10.36 -27.17 -15.20
CA HIS A 315 9.31 -26.15 -15.19
C HIS A 315 9.61 -25.01 -16.19
N VAL A 316 10.87 -24.57 -16.30
CA VAL A 316 11.29 -23.52 -17.24
C VAL A 316 11.16 -23.99 -18.69
N ALA A 317 11.62 -25.21 -19.00
CA ALA A 317 11.44 -25.81 -20.32
C ALA A 317 9.95 -25.98 -20.68
N ALA A 318 9.11 -26.41 -19.72
CA ALA A 318 7.67 -26.53 -19.90
C ALA A 318 6.94 -25.20 -20.08
N HIS A 319 7.41 -24.11 -19.46
CA HIS A 319 6.92 -22.75 -19.70
C HIS A 319 7.20 -22.30 -21.14
N CYS A 320 8.45 -22.46 -21.60
CA CYS A 320 8.83 -22.04 -22.94
C CYS A 320 8.23 -22.92 -24.05
N GLY A 321 8.01 -24.22 -23.79
CA GLY A 321 7.55 -25.19 -24.79
C GLY A 321 8.69 -26.03 -25.40
N HIS A 322 9.84 -26.07 -24.72
CA HIS A 322 11.13 -26.54 -25.23
C HIS A 322 11.27 -28.06 -25.19
N TYR A 323 10.57 -28.73 -26.11
CA TYR A 323 10.46 -30.20 -26.19
C TYR A 323 11.80 -30.94 -26.12
N ARG A 324 12.88 -30.43 -26.74
CA ARG A 324 14.19 -31.12 -26.75
C ARG A 324 14.82 -31.14 -25.36
N VAL A 325 14.91 -29.99 -24.68
CA VAL A 325 15.37 -29.93 -23.29
C VAL A 325 14.40 -30.63 -22.34
N THR A 326 13.08 -30.47 -22.47
CA THR A 326 12.11 -31.21 -21.62
C THR A 326 12.36 -32.71 -21.71
N LYS A 327 12.53 -33.26 -22.92
CA LYS A 327 12.86 -34.68 -23.08
C LYS A 327 14.19 -35.05 -22.45
N LEU A 328 15.26 -34.27 -22.67
CA LEU A 328 16.57 -34.54 -22.06
C LEU A 328 16.53 -34.56 -20.53
N LEU A 329 15.82 -33.61 -19.91
CA LEU A 329 15.67 -33.55 -18.45
C LEU A 329 14.92 -34.78 -17.92
N LEU A 330 13.84 -35.19 -18.58
CA LEU A 330 13.09 -36.40 -18.23
C LEU A 330 13.90 -37.69 -18.45
N ASP A 331 14.63 -37.80 -19.57
CA ASP A 331 15.59 -38.88 -19.85
C ASP A 331 16.75 -38.90 -18.81
N LYS A 332 17.03 -37.76 -18.15
CA LYS A 332 17.95 -37.61 -17.02
C LYS A 332 17.28 -37.68 -15.64
N LYS A 333 16.06 -38.22 -15.57
CA LYS A 333 15.27 -38.49 -14.35
C LYS A 333 14.79 -37.24 -13.57
N ALA A 334 14.60 -36.11 -14.24
CA ALA A 334 13.84 -34.99 -13.67
C ALA A 334 12.40 -35.43 -13.31
N ASN A 335 11.91 -35.02 -12.14
CA ASN A 335 10.60 -35.43 -11.65
C ASN A 335 9.46 -34.68 -12.38
N PRO A 336 8.61 -35.36 -13.18
CA PRO A 336 7.51 -34.71 -13.92
C PRO A 336 6.38 -34.18 -13.01
N ASN A 337 6.38 -34.55 -11.74
CA ASN A 337 5.38 -34.17 -10.73
C ASN A 337 5.91 -33.23 -9.65
N ILE A 338 7.14 -32.72 -9.76
CA ILE A 338 7.70 -31.78 -8.78
C ILE A 338 6.88 -30.49 -8.73
N ARG A 339 6.76 -29.90 -7.53
CA ARG A 339 5.89 -28.75 -7.25
C ARG A 339 6.70 -27.47 -7.11
N ALA A 340 6.30 -26.43 -7.84
CA ALA A 340 6.68 -25.05 -7.59
C ALA A 340 5.96 -24.49 -6.33
N LEU A 341 6.31 -23.26 -5.92
CA LEU A 341 5.85 -22.63 -4.67
C LEU A 341 4.32 -22.61 -4.49
N ASN A 342 3.58 -22.48 -5.59
CA ASN A 342 2.11 -22.45 -5.59
C ASN A 342 1.48 -23.82 -5.95
N GLY A 343 2.24 -24.91 -5.81
CA GLY A 343 1.79 -26.29 -6.09
C GLY A 343 1.68 -26.64 -7.57
N PHE A 344 2.02 -25.71 -8.47
CA PHE A 344 2.09 -25.96 -9.91
C PHE A 344 3.14 -27.02 -10.22
N THR A 345 2.81 -27.96 -11.10
CA THR A 345 3.76 -28.91 -11.69
C THR A 345 4.14 -28.47 -13.12
N PRO A 346 5.17 -29.06 -13.76
CA PRO A 346 5.49 -28.79 -15.16
C PRO A 346 4.28 -28.98 -16.10
N LEU A 347 3.42 -29.95 -15.80
CA LEU A 347 2.19 -30.20 -16.57
C LEU A 347 1.20 -29.02 -16.46
N HIS A 348 0.99 -28.45 -15.27
CA HIS A 348 0.15 -27.27 -15.10
C HIS A 348 0.66 -26.07 -15.91
N ILE A 349 1.98 -25.87 -15.93
CA ILE A 349 2.61 -24.78 -16.68
C ILE A 349 2.48 -25.01 -18.19
N ALA A 350 2.74 -26.23 -18.68
CA ALA A 350 2.56 -26.59 -20.08
C ALA A 350 1.11 -26.37 -20.53
N CYS A 351 0.13 -26.78 -19.71
CA CYS A 351 -1.28 -26.52 -19.95
C CYS A 351 -1.60 -25.01 -19.98
N LYS A 352 -1.14 -24.23 -18.99
CA LYS A 352 -1.38 -22.77 -18.93
C LYS A 352 -0.85 -22.02 -20.16
N LYS A 353 0.27 -22.48 -20.73
CA LYS A 353 0.97 -21.84 -21.87
C LYS A 353 0.68 -22.50 -23.23
N ASN A 354 -0.34 -23.35 -23.31
CA ASN A 354 -0.76 -24.07 -24.52
C ASN A 354 0.36 -24.87 -25.21
N ARG A 355 1.21 -25.54 -24.42
CA ARG A 355 2.40 -26.26 -24.90
C ARG A 355 2.09 -27.73 -25.19
N VAL A 356 1.17 -27.98 -26.13
CA VAL A 356 0.62 -29.31 -26.48
C VAL A 356 1.70 -30.41 -26.50
N LYS A 357 2.73 -30.29 -27.36
CA LYS A 357 3.81 -31.30 -27.49
C LYS A 357 4.57 -31.59 -26.19
N VAL A 358 4.65 -30.63 -25.27
CA VAL A 358 5.32 -30.79 -23.97
C VAL A 358 4.35 -31.35 -22.92
N MET A 359 3.07 -30.98 -22.99
CA MET A 359 2.00 -31.59 -22.20
C MET A 359 1.92 -33.10 -22.48
N GLU A 360 1.84 -33.50 -23.75
CA GLU A 360 1.82 -34.91 -24.17
C GLU A 360 3.06 -35.67 -23.71
N LEU A 361 4.25 -35.05 -23.84
CA LEU A 361 5.52 -35.63 -23.41
C LEU A 361 5.57 -35.82 -21.88
N LEU A 362 5.11 -34.84 -21.10
CA LEU A 362 5.06 -34.93 -19.64
C LEU A 362 4.11 -36.04 -19.18
N VAL A 363 2.92 -36.15 -19.79
CA VAL A 363 1.99 -37.25 -19.52
C VAL A 363 2.63 -38.61 -19.84
N LYS A 364 3.28 -38.75 -20.99
CA LYS A 364 3.99 -39.97 -21.40
C LYS A 364 5.10 -40.41 -20.43
N TYR A 365 5.72 -39.46 -19.72
CA TYR A 365 6.74 -39.74 -18.70
C TYR A 365 6.16 -39.81 -17.26
N GLY A 366 4.84 -39.84 -17.10
CA GLY A 366 4.17 -40.09 -15.81
C GLY A 366 3.77 -38.83 -15.03
N ALA A 367 3.59 -37.68 -15.69
CA ALA A 367 2.95 -36.52 -15.05
C ALA A 367 1.48 -36.82 -14.72
N SER A 368 1.09 -36.58 -13.46
CA SER A 368 -0.26 -36.85 -12.97
C SER A 368 -1.27 -35.84 -13.54
N ILE A 369 -2.18 -36.37 -14.36
CA ILE A 369 -3.29 -35.68 -15.03
C ILE A 369 -4.17 -34.89 -14.05
N GLN A 370 -4.24 -35.31 -12.79
CA GLN A 370 -5.11 -34.73 -11.75
C GLN A 370 -4.33 -34.24 -10.51
N ALA A 371 -3.02 -34.00 -10.62
CA ALA A 371 -2.31 -33.24 -9.59
C ALA A 371 -2.99 -31.88 -9.36
N ILE A 372 -2.95 -31.35 -8.13
CA ILE A 372 -3.57 -30.06 -7.77
C ILE A 372 -2.55 -29.01 -7.31
N THR A 373 -2.79 -27.73 -7.61
CA THR A 373 -2.10 -26.58 -6.99
C THR A 373 -2.45 -26.43 -5.51
N GLU A 374 -1.78 -25.52 -4.77
CA GLU A 374 -2.22 -25.17 -3.39
C GLU A 374 -3.65 -24.58 -3.36
N SER A 375 -4.13 -24.05 -4.50
CA SER A 375 -5.51 -23.60 -4.71
C SER A 375 -6.47 -24.68 -5.23
N GLY A 376 -6.06 -25.95 -5.26
CA GLY A 376 -6.91 -27.07 -5.69
C GLY A 376 -7.15 -27.15 -7.21
N LEU A 377 -6.46 -26.35 -8.03
CA LEU A 377 -6.62 -26.35 -9.48
C LEU A 377 -5.87 -27.55 -10.08
N THR A 378 -6.53 -28.30 -10.95
CA THR A 378 -5.89 -29.36 -11.78
C THR A 378 -5.45 -28.81 -13.14
N PRO A 379 -4.66 -29.55 -13.94
CA PRO A 379 -4.33 -29.17 -15.31
C PRO A 379 -5.56 -28.85 -16.18
N ILE A 380 -6.69 -29.56 -15.99
CA ILE A 380 -7.92 -29.31 -16.76
C ILE A 380 -8.64 -28.02 -16.32
N HIS A 381 -8.66 -27.67 -15.03
CA HIS A 381 -9.11 -26.35 -14.58
C HIS A 381 -8.31 -25.21 -15.25
N VAL A 382 -6.98 -25.36 -15.27
CA VAL A 382 -6.08 -24.34 -15.83
C VAL A 382 -6.23 -24.23 -17.34
N ALA A 383 -6.32 -25.36 -18.07
CA ALA A 383 -6.55 -25.36 -19.51
C ALA A 383 -7.94 -24.80 -19.87
N ALA A 384 -8.98 -25.17 -19.11
CA ALA A 384 -10.35 -24.77 -19.37
C ALA A 384 -10.58 -23.26 -19.17
N PHE A 385 -10.08 -22.70 -18.06
CA PHE A 385 -10.15 -21.26 -17.79
C PHE A 385 -9.40 -20.42 -18.84
N MET A 386 -8.26 -20.94 -19.33
CA MET A 386 -7.42 -20.26 -20.32
C MET A 386 -7.90 -20.44 -21.78
N GLY A 387 -9.00 -21.17 -22.02
CA GLY A 387 -9.56 -21.38 -23.37
C GLY A 387 -8.85 -22.43 -24.22
N HIS A 388 -7.92 -23.21 -23.67
CA HIS A 388 -7.03 -24.12 -24.44
C HIS A 388 -7.73 -25.43 -24.80
N LEU A 389 -8.75 -25.36 -25.67
CA LEU A 389 -9.62 -26.47 -26.07
C LEU A 389 -8.87 -27.76 -26.44
N ASN A 390 -7.78 -27.66 -27.21
CA ASN A 390 -6.98 -28.84 -27.61
C ASN A 390 -6.35 -29.55 -26.40
N ILE A 391 -5.92 -28.80 -25.37
CA ILE A 391 -5.39 -29.37 -24.14
C ILE A 391 -6.51 -29.91 -23.25
N VAL A 392 -7.68 -29.26 -23.21
CA VAL A 392 -8.87 -29.81 -22.51
C VAL A 392 -9.27 -31.16 -23.12
N LEU A 393 -9.34 -31.27 -24.45
CA LEU A 393 -9.60 -32.52 -25.17
C LEU A 393 -8.56 -33.59 -24.85
N LEU A 394 -7.26 -33.28 -24.93
CA LEU A 394 -6.19 -34.23 -24.62
C LEU A 394 -6.21 -34.67 -23.15
N LEU A 395 -6.54 -33.78 -22.22
CA LEU A 395 -6.68 -34.14 -20.80
C LEU A 395 -7.87 -35.09 -20.58
N LEU A 396 -9.03 -34.81 -21.17
CA LEU A 396 -10.21 -35.69 -21.12
C LEU A 396 -9.90 -37.06 -21.71
N GLN A 397 -9.24 -37.11 -22.88
CA GLN A 397 -8.81 -38.35 -23.54
C GLN A 397 -7.77 -39.15 -22.71
N ASN A 398 -6.97 -38.48 -21.88
CA ASN A 398 -6.05 -39.10 -20.93
C ASN A 398 -6.68 -39.29 -19.53
N GLY A 399 -8.02 -39.28 -19.41
CA GLY A 399 -8.74 -39.66 -18.19
C GLY A 399 -8.93 -38.56 -17.14
N ALA A 400 -8.74 -37.28 -17.48
CA ALA A 400 -9.05 -36.19 -16.56
C ALA A 400 -10.57 -36.07 -16.32
N SER A 401 -11.04 -36.36 -15.10
CA SER A 401 -12.40 -35.94 -14.72
C SER A 401 -12.50 -34.41 -14.71
N PRO A 402 -13.54 -33.82 -15.33
CA PRO A 402 -13.78 -32.37 -15.32
C PRO A 402 -14.38 -31.87 -13.99
N ASP A 403 -14.88 -32.79 -13.14
CA ASP A 403 -15.67 -32.51 -11.93
C ASP A 403 -14.88 -32.56 -10.62
N VAL A 404 -13.55 -32.73 -10.70
CA VAL A 404 -12.65 -32.43 -9.58
C VAL A 404 -12.91 -30.98 -9.14
N ARG A 405 -12.89 -30.72 -7.82
CA ARG A 405 -13.22 -29.41 -7.25
C ARG A 405 -11.99 -28.71 -6.69
N ASN A 406 -11.91 -27.39 -6.91
CA ASN A 406 -10.89 -26.52 -6.30
C ASN A 406 -11.27 -26.14 -4.85
N ILE A 407 -10.45 -25.32 -4.16
CA ILE A 407 -10.72 -24.91 -2.76
C ILE A 407 -12.02 -24.08 -2.55
N ARG A 408 -12.62 -23.56 -3.63
CA ARG A 408 -13.94 -22.89 -3.62
C ARG A 408 -15.08 -23.83 -4.03
N GLY A 409 -14.81 -25.12 -4.22
CA GLY A 409 -15.78 -26.10 -4.71
C GLY A 409 -16.05 -26.03 -6.22
N GLU A 410 -15.44 -25.09 -6.95
CA GLU A 410 -15.64 -24.92 -8.39
C GLU A 410 -15.00 -26.08 -9.17
N THR A 411 -15.66 -26.52 -10.24
CA THR A 411 -15.17 -27.51 -11.22
C THR A 411 -14.56 -26.83 -12.46
N ALA A 412 -14.00 -27.61 -13.40
CA ALA A 412 -13.52 -27.06 -14.67
C ALA A 412 -14.62 -26.33 -15.46
N LEU A 413 -15.88 -26.79 -15.37
CA LEU A 413 -17.04 -26.18 -16.00
C LEU A 413 -17.35 -24.79 -15.43
N HIS A 414 -17.32 -24.63 -14.10
CA HIS A 414 -17.46 -23.33 -13.44
C HIS A 414 -16.39 -22.35 -13.91
N MET A 415 -15.13 -22.81 -14.03
CA MET A 415 -14.02 -21.95 -14.43
C MET A 415 -14.05 -21.57 -15.92
N ALA A 416 -14.51 -22.47 -16.80
CA ALA A 416 -14.77 -22.15 -18.21
C ALA A 416 -15.92 -21.15 -18.36
N ALA A 417 -17.02 -21.35 -17.63
CA ALA A 417 -18.17 -20.46 -17.59
C ALA A 417 -17.80 -19.05 -17.08
N ARG A 418 -17.02 -18.98 -15.99
CA ARG A 418 -16.47 -17.73 -15.43
C ARG A 418 -15.61 -16.95 -16.43
N ALA A 419 -14.80 -17.66 -17.21
CA ALA A 419 -13.87 -17.07 -18.18
C ALA A 419 -14.49 -16.82 -19.57
N GLY A 420 -15.80 -17.06 -19.76
CA GLY A 420 -16.47 -16.85 -21.05
C GLY A 420 -16.11 -17.88 -22.15
N GLN A 421 -15.52 -19.01 -21.78
CA GLN A 421 -14.88 -19.94 -22.73
C GLN A 421 -15.89 -20.88 -23.39
N MET A 422 -16.73 -20.33 -24.28
CA MET A 422 -17.84 -21.00 -24.98
C MET A 422 -17.54 -22.45 -25.45
N GLU A 423 -16.55 -22.63 -26.32
CA GLU A 423 -16.27 -23.97 -26.89
C GLU A 423 -15.62 -24.93 -25.88
N VAL A 424 -15.00 -24.42 -24.81
CA VAL A 424 -14.58 -25.23 -23.67
C VAL A 424 -15.78 -25.69 -22.85
N VAL A 425 -16.74 -24.81 -22.57
CA VAL A 425 -18.01 -25.18 -21.90
C VAL A 425 -18.72 -26.27 -22.72
N ARG A 426 -18.87 -26.06 -24.03
CA ARG A 426 -19.46 -27.04 -24.95
C ARG A 426 -18.71 -28.39 -24.94
N CYS A 427 -17.38 -28.35 -24.91
CA CYS A 427 -16.54 -29.54 -24.83
C CYS A 427 -16.74 -30.29 -23.51
N LEU A 428 -16.70 -29.60 -22.37
CA LEU A 428 -16.87 -30.20 -21.04
C LEU A 428 -18.26 -30.84 -20.88
N LEU A 429 -19.32 -30.13 -21.29
CA LEU A 429 -20.70 -30.65 -21.27
C LEU A 429 -20.86 -31.90 -22.14
N ARG A 430 -20.29 -31.90 -23.35
CA ARG A 430 -20.30 -33.08 -24.25
C ARG A 430 -19.46 -34.26 -23.74
N ASN A 431 -18.53 -34.03 -22.81
CA ASN A 431 -17.73 -35.06 -22.16
C ASN A 431 -18.21 -35.37 -20.72
N GLY A 432 -19.48 -35.07 -20.42
CA GLY A 432 -20.15 -35.54 -19.20
C GLY A 432 -19.90 -34.73 -17.93
N ALA A 433 -19.37 -33.51 -18.02
CA ALA A 433 -19.23 -32.63 -16.86
C ALA A 433 -20.60 -32.31 -16.23
N LEU A 434 -20.65 -32.29 -14.90
CA LEU A 434 -21.86 -32.07 -14.11
C LEU A 434 -22.36 -30.63 -14.26
N VAL A 435 -23.45 -30.47 -15.00
CA VAL A 435 -24.01 -29.17 -15.42
C VAL A 435 -24.36 -28.28 -14.23
N ASP A 436 -25.09 -28.83 -13.25
CA ASP A 436 -25.38 -28.20 -11.95
C ASP A 436 -24.47 -28.73 -10.83
N ALA A 437 -23.17 -28.89 -11.12
CA ALA A 437 -22.18 -29.02 -10.06
C ALA A 437 -22.29 -27.82 -9.10
N ILE A 438 -22.20 -28.07 -7.79
CA ILE A 438 -22.28 -27.02 -6.76
C ILE A 438 -20.89 -26.64 -6.22
N ALA A 439 -20.56 -25.36 -6.33
CA ALA A 439 -19.44 -24.71 -5.64
C ALA A 439 -19.87 -24.20 -4.24
N ARG A 440 -18.99 -23.43 -3.58
CA ARG A 440 -19.31 -22.70 -2.34
C ARG A 440 -20.56 -21.83 -2.54
N GLU A 441 -21.31 -21.65 -1.46
CA GLU A 441 -22.66 -21.02 -1.46
C GLU A 441 -23.71 -21.72 -2.34
N ASN A 442 -23.49 -22.99 -2.71
CA ASN A 442 -24.35 -23.75 -3.64
C ASN A 442 -24.51 -23.07 -5.02
N GLN A 443 -23.59 -22.20 -5.42
CA GLN A 443 -23.59 -21.62 -6.77
C GLN A 443 -23.26 -22.72 -7.81
N THR A 444 -24.03 -22.76 -8.89
CA THR A 444 -23.77 -23.61 -10.07
C THR A 444 -23.10 -22.78 -11.18
N PRO A 445 -22.57 -23.39 -12.27
CA PRO A 445 -22.05 -22.64 -13.41
C PRO A 445 -23.05 -21.64 -13.99
N LEU A 446 -24.35 -21.98 -13.99
CA LEU A 446 -25.44 -21.11 -14.45
C LEU A 446 -25.49 -19.80 -13.65
N HIS A 447 -25.34 -19.87 -12.32
CA HIS A 447 -25.29 -18.68 -11.45
C HIS A 447 -24.09 -17.77 -11.77
N ILE A 448 -22.93 -18.35 -12.12
CA ILE A 448 -21.73 -17.58 -12.48
C ILE A 448 -21.92 -16.91 -13.84
N SER A 449 -22.41 -17.63 -14.84
CA SER A 449 -22.71 -17.08 -16.17
C SER A 449 -23.76 -15.97 -16.10
N SER A 450 -24.79 -16.13 -15.25
CA SER A 450 -25.83 -15.12 -15.06
C SER A 450 -25.37 -13.88 -14.30
N ARG A 451 -24.35 -13.99 -13.44
CA ARG A 451 -23.69 -12.82 -12.80
C ARG A 451 -22.87 -12.01 -13.81
N LEU A 452 -22.19 -12.70 -14.72
CA LEU A 452 -21.20 -12.11 -15.62
C LEU A 452 -21.76 -11.77 -17.01
N GLY A 453 -23.09 -11.76 -17.19
CA GLY A 453 -23.74 -11.41 -18.45
C GLY A 453 -23.37 -12.33 -19.63
N LYS A 454 -23.11 -13.62 -19.37
CA LYS A 454 -22.67 -14.57 -20.41
C LYS A 454 -23.87 -15.26 -21.04
N THR A 455 -24.74 -14.47 -21.69
CA THR A 455 -26.03 -14.89 -22.27
C THR A 455 -25.93 -16.19 -23.09
N ASP A 456 -24.96 -16.32 -24.00
CA ASP A 456 -24.77 -17.54 -24.79
C ASP A 456 -24.42 -18.78 -23.96
N ILE A 457 -23.64 -18.61 -22.87
CA ILE A 457 -23.27 -19.70 -21.97
C ILE A 457 -24.46 -20.09 -21.08
N VAL A 458 -25.28 -19.12 -20.68
CA VAL A 458 -26.56 -19.36 -20.02
C VAL A 458 -27.47 -20.19 -20.93
N GLN A 459 -27.63 -19.80 -22.20
CA GLN A 459 -28.38 -20.60 -23.20
C GLN A 459 -27.80 -22.03 -23.33
N LEU A 460 -26.47 -22.17 -23.46
CA LEU A 460 -25.85 -23.49 -23.64
C LEU A 460 -25.99 -24.40 -22.41
N LEU A 461 -25.91 -23.85 -21.20
CA LEU A 461 -26.14 -24.60 -19.96
C LEU A 461 -27.59 -25.06 -19.85
N LEU A 462 -28.56 -24.19 -20.18
CA LEU A 462 -29.99 -24.51 -20.19
C LEU A 462 -30.32 -25.58 -21.27
N GLN A 463 -29.72 -25.49 -22.45
CA GLN A 463 -29.79 -26.54 -23.50
C GLN A 463 -29.24 -27.89 -23.04
N HIS A 464 -28.30 -27.90 -22.09
CA HIS A 464 -27.77 -29.09 -21.44
C HIS A 464 -28.47 -29.43 -20.11
N MET A 465 -29.72 -28.99 -19.92
CA MET A 465 -30.59 -29.30 -18.77
C MET A 465 -30.14 -28.70 -17.43
N ALA A 466 -29.43 -27.57 -17.41
CA ALA A 466 -29.22 -26.80 -16.19
C ALA A 466 -30.55 -26.31 -15.61
N HIS A 467 -30.75 -26.42 -14.30
CA HIS A 467 -32.00 -26.07 -13.63
C HIS A 467 -32.12 -24.54 -13.44
N PRO A 468 -33.05 -23.84 -14.13
CA PRO A 468 -33.09 -22.37 -14.15
C PRO A 468 -33.36 -21.75 -12.78
N ASP A 469 -34.10 -22.47 -11.91
CA ASP A 469 -34.44 -22.07 -10.55
C ASP A 469 -33.54 -22.73 -9.48
N ALA A 470 -32.35 -23.22 -9.85
CA ALA A 470 -31.37 -23.66 -8.86
C ALA A 470 -31.08 -22.51 -7.87
N ALA A 471 -30.93 -22.81 -6.57
CA ALA A 471 -30.84 -21.77 -5.54
C ALA A 471 -29.56 -21.86 -4.70
N THR A 472 -28.87 -20.72 -4.58
CA THR A 472 -27.74 -20.53 -3.65
C THR A 472 -28.13 -20.71 -2.18
N THR A 473 -27.14 -20.79 -1.30
CA THR A 473 -27.30 -20.79 0.16
C THR A 473 -28.14 -19.61 0.69
N ASN A 474 -28.21 -18.48 -0.03
CA ASN A 474 -29.02 -17.31 0.34
C ASN A 474 -30.41 -17.28 -0.32
N GLY A 475 -30.75 -18.29 -1.12
CA GLY A 475 -32.01 -18.40 -1.85
C GLY A 475 -32.08 -17.56 -3.13
N TYR A 476 -30.97 -16.95 -3.56
CA TYR A 476 -30.90 -16.33 -4.89
C TYR A 476 -30.82 -17.44 -5.95
N THR A 477 -31.71 -17.38 -6.94
CA THR A 477 -31.60 -18.15 -8.20
C THR A 477 -30.82 -17.36 -9.25
N PRO A 478 -30.43 -17.95 -10.41
CA PRO A 478 -29.87 -17.23 -11.55
C PRO A 478 -30.65 -15.96 -11.92
N LEU A 479 -31.99 -16.02 -11.93
CA LEU A 479 -32.84 -14.85 -12.23
C LEU A 479 -32.75 -13.74 -11.18
N HIS A 480 -32.60 -14.08 -9.89
CA HIS A 480 -32.30 -13.09 -8.85
C HIS A 480 -30.92 -12.45 -9.00
N ILE A 481 -29.95 -13.17 -9.56
CA ILE A 481 -28.63 -12.62 -9.87
C ILE A 481 -28.72 -11.67 -11.06
N SER A 482 -29.40 -12.04 -12.14
CA SER A 482 -29.63 -11.14 -13.29
C SER A 482 -30.40 -9.87 -12.89
N ALA A 483 -31.37 -9.98 -11.97
CA ALA A 483 -32.09 -8.84 -11.38
C ALA A 483 -31.29 -8.02 -10.34
N ARG A 484 -30.08 -8.47 -9.96
CA ARG A 484 -29.13 -7.70 -9.13
C ARG A 484 -28.09 -6.99 -10.00
N GLU A 485 -27.51 -7.71 -10.96
CA GLU A 485 -26.40 -7.21 -11.78
C GLU A 485 -26.89 -6.57 -13.11
N GLY A 486 -28.19 -6.27 -13.25
CA GLY A 486 -28.79 -5.56 -14.39
C GLY A 486 -28.87 -6.32 -15.72
N GLN A 487 -28.75 -7.64 -15.72
CA GLN A 487 -28.52 -8.45 -16.94
C GLN A 487 -29.84 -8.79 -17.67
N GLU A 488 -30.40 -7.84 -18.43
CA GLU A 488 -31.70 -7.99 -19.13
C GLU A 488 -31.76 -9.20 -20.08
N GLU A 489 -30.84 -9.30 -21.04
CA GLU A 489 -30.84 -10.41 -22.03
C GLU A 489 -30.79 -11.79 -21.34
N THR A 490 -29.97 -11.90 -20.30
CA THR A 490 -29.84 -13.13 -19.51
C THR A 490 -31.12 -13.42 -18.73
N ALA A 491 -31.76 -12.40 -18.14
CA ALA A 491 -33.07 -12.55 -17.50
C ALA A 491 -34.14 -13.00 -18.50
N ALA A 492 -34.12 -12.49 -19.73
CA ALA A 492 -35.03 -12.91 -20.80
C ALA A 492 -34.85 -14.39 -21.16
N VAL A 493 -33.60 -14.82 -21.40
CA VAL A 493 -33.26 -16.23 -21.66
C VAL A 493 -33.69 -17.15 -20.51
N LEU A 494 -33.48 -16.74 -19.25
CA LEU A 494 -33.92 -17.51 -18.09
C LEU A 494 -35.45 -17.62 -18.01
N LEU A 495 -36.17 -16.53 -18.23
CA LEU A 495 -37.63 -16.49 -18.24
C LEU A 495 -38.24 -17.28 -19.42
N GLU A 496 -37.52 -17.41 -20.54
CA GLU A 496 -37.91 -18.24 -21.69
C GLU A 496 -37.61 -19.72 -21.48
N ALA A 497 -36.55 -20.05 -20.74
CA ALA A 497 -36.28 -21.40 -20.25
C ALA A 497 -37.15 -21.81 -19.03
N GLY A 498 -38.11 -20.97 -18.62
CA GLY A 498 -39.10 -21.29 -17.59
C GLY A 498 -38.68 -20.98 -16.15
N ALA A 499 -37.70 -20.11 -15.92
CA ALA A 499 -37.37 -19.61 -14.58
C ALA A 499 -38.57 -18.91 -13.92
N SER A 500 -38.80 -19.18 -12.63
CA SER A 500 -39.90 -18.61 -11.87
C SER A 500 -39.61 -17.17 -11.44
N HIS A 501 -40.42 -16.24 -11.95
CA HIS A 501 -40.34 -14.81 -11.67
C HIS A 501 -40.80 -14.40 -10.25
N SER A 502 -41.26 -15.35 -9.42
CA SER A 502 -41.87 -15.10 -8.09
C SER A 502 -41.30 -15.95 -6.95
N LEU A 503 -40.26 -16.76 -7.17
CA LEU A 503 -39.57 -17.45 -6.08
C LEU A 503 -38.97 -16.44 -5.08
N GLY A 504 -39.08 -16.71 -3.78
CA GLY A 504 -38.52 -15.85 -2.74
C GLY A 504 -37.17 -16.35 -2.22
N THR A 505 -36.19 -15.45 -2.10
CA THR A 505 -34.93 -15.65 -1.35
C THR A 505 -35.16 -16.03 0.12
N LYS A 506 -34.08 -16.29 0.89
CA LYS A 506 -34.21 -16.49 2.36
C LYS A 506 -34.91 -15.34 3.10
N LYS A 507 -34.87 -14.10 2.58
CA LYS A 507 -35.60 -12.93 3.11
C LYS A 507 -37.01 -12.75 2.52
N GLY A 508 -37.42 -13.63 1.60
CA GLY A 508 -38.69 -13.57 0.88
C GLY A 508 -38.72 -12.56 -0.28
N PHE A 509 -37.61 -11.87 -0.57
CA PHE A 509 -37.52 -11.01 -1.74
C PHE A 509 -37.53 -11.87 -3.01
N THR A 510 -38.44 -11.54 -3.94
CA THR A 510 -38.52 -12.10 -5.30
C THR A 510 -37.53 -11.38 -6.25
N PRO A 511 -37.32 -11.84 -7.51
CA PRO A 511 -36.46 -11.13 -8.46
C PRO A 511 -36.86 -9.66 -8.64
N LEU A 512 -38.16 -9.33 -8.60
CA LEU A 512 -38.66 -7.96 -8.71
C LEU A 512 -38.29 -7.09 -7.49
N HIS A 513 -38.26 -7.65 -6.27
CA HIS A 513 -37.72 -6.96 -5.10
C HIS A 513 -36.22 -6.68 -5.25
N VAL A 514 -35.47 -7.58 -5.90
CA VAL A 514 -34.03 -7.40 -6.12
C VAL A 514 -33.80 -6.30 -7.16
N ALA A 515 -34.53 -6.31 -8.28
CA ALA A 515 -34.48 -5.21 -9.25
C ALA A 515 -34.87 -3.85 -8.62
N ALA A 516 -35.89 -3.83 -7.76
CA ALA A 516 -36.29 -2.65 -6.99
C ALA A 516 -35.29 -2.21 -5.90
N LYS A 517 -34.35 -3.07 -5.50
CA LYS A 517 -33.23 -2.73 -4.61
C LYS A 517 -32.02 -2.17 -5.38
N TYR A 518 -31.69 -2.76 -6.52
CA TYR A 518 -30.47 -2.44 -7.27
C TYR A 518 -30.68 -1.48 -8.46
N GLY A 519 -31.90 -0.95 -8.64
CA GLY A 519 -32.21 0.02 -9.69
C GLY A 519 -32.27 -0.56 -11.09
N SER A 520 -32.36 -1.90 -11.23
CA SER A 520 -32.31 -2.61 -12.52
C SER A 520 -33.62 -2.46 -13.31
N LEU A 521 -33.83 -1.25 -13.85
CA LEU A 521 -35.08 -0.79 -14.45
C LEU A 521 -35.60 -1.72 -15.55
N ASP A 522 -34.75 -2.12 -16.50
CA ASP A 522 -35.19 -2.89 -17.66
C ASP A 522 -35.46 -4.37 -17.31
N VAL A 523 -34.72 -4.93 -16.34
CA VAL A 523 -35.07 -6.22 -15.73
C VAL A 523 -36.42 -6.14 -14.99
N ALA A 524 -36.71 -5.01 -14.31
CA ALA A 524 -38.03 -4.79 -13.70
C ALA A 524 -39.15 -4.68 -14.75
N LYS A 525 -38.95 -3.96 -15.87
CA LYS A 525 -39.89 -3.91 -17.01
C LYS A 525 -40.17 -5.31 -17.53
N LEU A 526 -39.13 -6.11 -17.77
CA LEU A 526 -39.21 -7.46 -18.29
C LEU A 526 -39.95 -8.43 -17.34
N LEU A 527 -39.65 -8.38 -16.04
CA LEU A 527 -40.35 -9.18 -15.02
C LEU A 527 -41.84 -8.84 -14.96
N LEU A 528 -42.20 -7.55 -15.01
CA LEU A 528 -43.59 -7.08 -15.02
C LEU A 528 -44.32 -7.49 -16.31
N GLN A 529 -43.67 -7.42 -17.48
CA GLN A 529 -44.21 -7.95 -18.73
C GLN A 529 -44.46 -9.47 -18.67
N ARG A 530 -43.58 -10.22 -17.98
CA ARG A 530 -43.71 -11.67 -17.73
C ARG A 530 -44.62 -12.01 -16.53
N LYS A 531 -45.46 -11.06 -16.08
CA LYS A 531 -46.50 -11.22 -15.03
C LYS A 531 -45.99 -11.45 -13.60
N ALA A 532 -44.81 -10.94 -13.25
CA ALA A 532 -44.47 -10.73 -11.84
C ALA A 532 -45.45 -9.74 -11.19
N LEU A 533 -45.85 -9.97 -9.94
CA LEU A 533 -46.84 -9.12 -9.26
C LEU A 533 -46.14 -7.88 -8.65
N PRO A 534 -46.60 -6.65 -8.93
CA PRO A 534 -45.98 -5.43 -8.40
C PRO A 534 -45.94 -5.35 -6.86
N ASP A 535 -46.93 -5.98 -6.20
CA ASP A 535 -47.10 -6.04 -4.74
C ASP A 535 -46.86 -7.45 -4.14
N ASP A 536 -46.05 -8.29 -4.79
CA ASP A 536 -45.53 -9.50 -4.13
C ASP A 536 -44.93 -9.13 -2.75
N ALA A 537 -45.35 -9.78 -1.68
CA ALA A 537 -44.94 -9.42 -0.32
C ALA A 537 -43.85 -10.36 0.21
N GLY A 538 -42.67 -9.81 0.52
CA GLY A 538 -41.60 -10.54 1.20
C GLY A 538 -41.95 -10.91 2.65
N LYS A 539 -41.05 -11.64 3.34
CA LYS A 539 -41.32 -12.17 4.70
C LYS A 539 -41.70 -11.11 5.74
N ASN A 540 -41.32 -9.84 5.51
CA ASN A 540 -41.58 -8.72 6.41
C ASN A 540 -42.81 -7.89 5.98
N GLY A 541 -43.55 -8.31 4.96
CA GLY A 541 -44.67 -7.56 4.37
C GLY A 541 -44.25 -6.42 3.44
N LEU A 542 -42.94 -6.22 3.24
CA LEU A 542 -42.41 -5.26 2.27
C LEU A 542 -42.73 -5.76 0.85
N THR A 543 -43.21 -4.86 -0.01
CA THR A 543 -43.36 -5.08 -1.46
C THR A 543 -42.21 -4.42 -2.24
N PRO A 544 -42.00 -4.71 -3.54
CA PRO A 544 -41.02 -4.01 -4.37
C PRO A 544 -41.07 -2.47 -4.27
N LEU A 545 -42.26 -1.88 -4.13
CA LEU A 545 -42.43 -0.43 -3.98
C LEU A 545 -41.91 0.11 -2.62
N HIS A 546 -41.99 -0.69 -1.55
CA HIS A 546 -41.33 -0.36 -0.28
C HIS A 546 -39.80 -0.40 -0.42
N VAL A 547 -39.28 -1.32 -1.22
CA VAL A 547 -37.83 -1.51 -1.44
C VAL A 547 -37.26 -0.39 -2.30
N SER A 548 -37.91 0.01 -3.40
CA SER A 548 -37.45 1.14 -4.21
C SER A 548 -37.51 2.46 -3.44
N ALA A 549 -38.55 2.69 -2.63
CA ALA A 549 -38.62 3.83 -1.71
C ALA A 549 -37.52 3.82 -0.63
N HIS A 550 -37.03 2.65 -0.20
CA HIS A 550 -35.91 2.57 0.74
C HIS A 550 -34.55 2.89 0.09
N TYR A 551 -34.36 2.56 -1.19
CA TYR A 551 -33.06 2.65 -1.87
C TYR A 551 -32.96 3.80 -2.89
N ASP A 552 -33.95 4.69 -2.95
CA ASP A 552 -34.06 5.83 -3.91
C ASP A 552 -34.09 5.44 -5.40
N ASN A 553 -34.61 4.25 -5.71
CA ASN A 553 -34.73 3.79 -7.11
C ASN A 553 -35.95 4.41 -7.79
N GLN A 554 -35.86 5.71 -8.07
CA GLN A 554 -36.93 6.60 -8.56
C GLN A 554 -37.66 6.03 -9.79
N ASP A 555 -36.93 5.64 -10.84
CA ASP A 555 -37.54 5.14 -12.08
C ASP A 555 -38.24 3.79 -11.89
N VAL A 556 -37.72 2.94 -10.99
CA VAL A 556 -38.34 1.65 -10.65
C VAL A 556 -39.57 1.84 -9.76
N ALA A 557 -39.56 2.82 -8.86
CA ALA A 557 -40.73 3.20 -8.07
C ALA A 557 -41.87 3.74 -8.98
N LEU A 558 -41.54 4.60 -9.94
CA LEU A 558 -42.50 5.11 -10.93
C LEU A 558 -43.04 3.98 -11.82
N LEU A 559 -42.18 3.12 -12.35
CA LEU A 559 -42.58 1.95 -13.14
C LEU A 559 -43.53 1.02 -12.36
N LEU A 560 -43.27 0.78 -11.06
CA LEU A 560 -44.14 -0.05 -10.23
C LEU A 560 -45.53 0.59 -10.06
N LEU A 561 -45.61 1.90 -9.83
CA LEU A 561 -46.86 2.66 -9.77
C LEU A 561 -47.61 2.61 -11.12
N GLU A 562 -46.93 2.82 -12.24
CA GLU A 562 -47.48 2.68 -13.60
C GLU A 562 -48.00 1.27 -13.92
N LYS A 563 -47.49 0.24 -13.24
CA LYS A 563 -47.98 -1.15 -13.36
C LYS A 563 -48.93 -1.57 -12.23
N GLY A 564 -49.42 -0.61 -11.45
CA GLY A 564 -50.50 -0.81 -10.48
C GLY A 564 -50.06 -1.30 -9.10
N ALA A 565 -48.81 -1.06 -8.70
CA ALA A 565 -48.41 -1.22 -7.30
C ALA A 565 -49.16 -0.20 -6.42
N SER A 566 -49.75 -0.67 -5.32
CA SER A 566 -50.52 0.14 -4.38
C SER A 566 -49.59 0.91 -3.42
N PRO A 567 -49.65 2.25 -3.39
CA PRO A 567 -48.90 3.04 -2.42
C PRO A 567 -49.48 2.97 -0.99
N HIS A 568 -50.63 2.33 -0.81
CA HIS A 568 -51.30 2.13 0.49
C HIS A 568 -50.95 0.78 1.14
N THR A 569 -50.27 -0.13 0.43
CA THR A 569 -49.86 -1.42 0.98
C THR A 569 -48.96 -1.21 2.20
N THR A 570 -49.17 -1.99 3.28
CA THR A 570 -48.43 -1.85 4.53
C THR A 570 -47.58 -3.08 4.87
N ALA A 571 -46.35 -2.83 5.29
CA ALA A 571 -45.47 -3.84 5.86
C ALA A 571 -45.92 -4.29 7.26
N LYS A 572 -45.27 -5.31 7.85
CA LYS A 572 -45.70 -5.90 9.14
C LYS A 572 -45.75 -4.94 10.34
N ASN A 573 -45.04 -3.83 10.31
CA ASN A 573 -45.09 -2.74 11.32
C ASN A 573 -46.16 -1.68 11.04
N GLY A 574 -46.82 -1.73 9.87
CA GLY A 574 -47.78 -0.73 9.40
C GLY A 574 -47.16 0.42 8.59
N TYR A 575 -45.87 0.33 8.22
CA TYR A 575 -45.26 1.31 7.32
C TYR A 575 -45.77 1.10 5.89
N THR A 576 -46.15 2.19 5.22
CA THR A 576 -46.35 2.27 3.76
C THR A 576 -45.05 2.69 3.06
N PRO A 577 -44.96 2.62 1.71
CA PRO A 577 -43.83 3.21 0.98
C PRO A 577 -43.61 4.70 1.30
N LEU A 578 -44.68 5.46 1.57
CA LEU A 578 -44.59 6.89 1.92
C LEU A 578 -43.94 7.11 3.31
N HIS A 579 -44.16 6.22 4.28
CA HIS A 579 -43.43 6.28 5.56
C HIS A 579 -41.92 6.11 5.37
N ILE A 580 -41.51 5.19 4.48
CA ILE A 580 -40.10 4.91 4.17
C ILE A 580 -39.47 6.09 3.43
N ALA A 581 -40.16 6.61 2.40
CA ALA A 581 -39.72 7.78 1.65
C ALA A 581 -39.58 9.01 2.56
N ALA A 582 -40.53 9.21 3.48
CA ALA A 582 -40.50 10.30 4.45
C ALA A 582 -39.34 10.19 5.45
N LYS A 583 -39.08 9.01 6.04
CA LYS A 583 -37.93 8.81 6.95
C LYS A 583 -36.59 9.04 6.26
N LYS A 584 -36.48 8.68 4.98
CA LYS A 584 -35.22 8.74 4.21
C LYS A 584 -35.07 9.96 3.29
N ASN A 585 -35.93 10.97 3.43
CA ASN A 585 -35.95 12.21 2.64
C ASN A 585 -36.05 12.02 1.11
N GLN A 586 -36.70 10.95 0.63
CA GLN A 586 -36.81 10.68 -0.82
C GLN A 586 -37.93 11.53 -1.45
N THR A 587 -37.70 12.84 -1.53
CA THR A 587 -38.69 13.85 -1.93
C THR A 587 -39.34 13.56 -3.29
N LYS A 588 -38.56 13.08 -4.28
CA LYS A 588 -39.09 12.68 -5.59
C LYS A 588 -39.99 11.44 -5.53
N ILE A 589 -39.62 10.42 -4.75
CA ILE A 589 -40.45 9.22 -4.58
C ILE A 589 -41.71 9.56 -3.78
N ALA A 590 -41.60 10.39 -2.74
CA ALA A 590 -42.76 10.92 -2.03
C ALA A 590 -43.68 11.72 -2.96
N LEU A 591 -43.15 12.59 -3.82
CA LEU A 591 -43.92 13.30 -4.85
C LEU A 591 -44.67 12.34 -5.79
N ALA A 592 -44.00 11.29 -6.29
CA ALA A 592 -44.64 10.28 -7.14
C ALA A 592 -45.74 9.51 -6.40
N LEU A 593 -45.48 9.04 -5.18
CA LEU A 593 -46.47 8.38 -4.32
C LEU A 593 -47.69 9.31 -4.10
N LEU A 594 -47.47 10.58 -3.79
CA LEU A 594 -48.52 11.60 -3.56
C LEU A 594 -49.25 12.04 -4.84
N GLN A 595 -48.70 11.75 -6.03
CA GLN A 595 -49.41 11.90 -7.32
C GLN A 595 -50.31 10.69 -7.58
N TYR A 596 -49.90 9.49 -7.17
CA TYR A 596 -50.69 8.25 -7.18
C TYR A 596 -51.53 8.10 -5.89
N GLU A 597 -52.06 9.21 -5.37
CA GLU A 597 -53.03 9.27 -4.26
C GLU A 597 -52.60 8.68 -2.89
N ALA A 598 -51.29 8.48 -2.64
CA ALA A 598 -50.80 7.98 -1.36
C ALA A 598 -51.27 8.81 -0.15
N GLU A 599 -51.89 8.13 0.83
CA GLU A 599 -52.46 8.79 2.00
C GLU A 599 -51.37 9.40 2.91
N THR A 600 -51.50 10.68 3.26
CA THR A 600 -50.55 11.41 4.14
C THR A 600 -50.79 11.19 5.63
N ASN A 601 -51.99 10.74 6.01
CA ASN A 601 -52.45 10.62 7.41
C ASN A 601 -52.57 9.17 7.90
N VAL A 602 -52.22 8.19 7.07
CA VAL A 602 -52.13 6.77 7.44
C VAL A 602 -51.19 6.57 8.64
N LEU A 603 -51.57 5.68 9.55
CA LEU A 603 -50.87 5.44 10.82
C LEU A 603 -50.30 4.02 10.94
N THR A 604 -49.07 3.90 11.45
CA THR A 604 -48.44 2.62 11.81
C THR A 604 -49.13 1.95 13.01
N LYS A 605 -48.69 0.74 13.37
CA LYS A 605 -49.13 0.06 14.61
C LYS A 605 -48.86 0.86 15.88
N GLN A 606 -47.89 1.77 15.89
CA GLN A 606 -47.62 2.69 17.02
C GLN A 606 -48.44 4.00 16.97
N GLY A 607 -49.17 4.27 15.88
CA GLY A 607 -49.85 5.55 15.66
C GLY A 607 -48.95 6.63 15.05
N VAL A 608 -47.84 6.24 14.41
CA VAL A 608 -46.89 7.13 13.74
C VAL A 608 -47.38 7.42 12.33
N SER A 609 -47.23 8.64 11.83
CA SER A 609 -47.52 9.00 10.42
C SER A 609 -46.24 9.34 9.65
N PRO A 610 -46.27 9.44 8.31
CA PRO A 610 -45.10 9.89 7.53
C PRO A 610 -44.52 11.23 7.99
N LEU A 611 -45.38 12.16 8.45
CA LEU A 611 -44.96 13.47 8.97
C LEU A 611 -44.17 13.37 10.29
N HIS A 612 -44.49 12.41 11.15
CA HIS A 612 -43.73 12.16 12.39
C HIS A 612 -42.29 11.75 12.07
N LEU A 613 -42.10 10.84 11.10
CA LEU A 613 -40.79 10.35 10.68
C LEU A 613 -39.97 11.45 10.00
N ALA A 614 -40.60 12.26 9.13
CA ALA A 614 -39.93 13.41 8.52
C ALA A 614 -39.49 14.45 9.57
N ALA A 615 -40.28 14.67 10.62
CA ALA A 615 -39.98 15.62 11.68
C ALA A 615 -38.88 15.14 12.64
N GLN A 616 -38.86 13.86 13.01
CA GLN A 616 -37.83 13.24 13.86
C GLN A 616 -36.44 13.28 13.19
N GLU A 617 -36.38 12.97 11.90
CA GLU A 617 -35.13 12.97 11.13
C GLU A 617 -34.68 14.38 10.70
N GLY A 618 -35.57 15.38 10.78
CA GLY A 618 -35.27 16.79 10.51
C GLY A 618 -35.48 17.24 9.05
N HIS A 619 -36.20 16.45 8.25
CA HIS A 619 -36.41 16.66 6.82
C HIS A 619 -37.44 17.77 6.55
N ALA A 620 -37.04 19.02 6.75
CA ALA A 620 -37.91 20.19 6.66
C ALA A 620 -38.65 20.32 5.30
N GLU A 621 -37.99 20.01 4.18
CA GLU A 621 -38.62 20.01 2.85
C GLU A 621 -39.67 18.91 2.69
N MET A 622 -39.39 17.70 3.18
CA MET A 622 -40.34 16.58 3.21
C MET A 622 -41.55 16.88 4.11
N ALA A 623 -41.32 17.48 5.29
CA ALA A 623 -42.39 17.92 6.16
C ALA A 623 -43.29 18.97 5.48
N SER A 624 -42.68 19.96 4.82
CA SER A 624 -43.38 20.99 4.04
C SER A 624 -44.22 20.38 2.89
N LEU A 625 -43.65 19.42 2.15
CA LEU A 625 -44.35 18.67 1.10
C LEU A 625 -45.57 17.90 1.64
N LEU A 626 -45.42 17.19 2.75
CA LEU A 626 -46.50 16.42 3.38
C LEU A 626 -47.61 17.34 3.91
N LEU A 627 -47.27 18.46 4.55
CA LEU A 627 -48.22 19.47 5.03
C LEU A 627 -48.98 20.12 3.86
N GLY A 628 -48.28 20.50 2.79
CA GLY A 628 -48.86 20.98 1.53
C GLY A 628 -49.71 19.95 0.77
N LYS A 629 -49.71 18.68 1.22
CA LYS A 629 -50.57 17.58 0.77
C LYS A 629 -51.50 17.07 1.87
N GLY A 630 -51.84 17.94 2.84
CA GLY A 630 -52.93 17.69 3.81
C GLY A 630 -52.55 16.84 5.02
N ALA A 631 -51.26 16.63 5.29
CA ALA A 631 -50.84 15.96 6.52
C ALA A 631 -51.26 16.75 7.77
N HIS A 632 -51.84 16.08 8.76
CA HIS A 632 -52.35 16.68 9.98
C HIS A 632 -51.22 16.94 10.99
N VAL A 633 -50.76 18.20 11.04
CA VAL A 633 -49.64 18.70 11.88
C VAL A 633 -49.71 18.31 13.36
N ASN A 634 -50.92 18.30 13.94
CA ASN A 634 -51.20 18.05 15.36
C ASN A 634 -51.65 16.61 15.65
N THR A 635 -51.47 15.67 14.70
CA THR A 635 -51.68 14.24 14.95
C THR A 635 -50.79 13.77 16.08
N ALA A 636 -51.34 12.97 16.99
CA ALA A 636 -50.61 12.40 18.12
C ALA A 636 -50.60 10.87 18.06
N ASN A 637 -49.44 10.26 18.35
CA ASN A 637 -49.26 8.81 18.37
C ASN A 637 -49.89 8.14 19.62
N LYS A 638 -49.65 6.84 19.83
CA LYS A 638 -50.17 6.10 20.99
C LYS A 638 -49.71 6.60 22.36
N THR A 639 -48.57 7.31 22.50
CA THR A 639 -48.14 7.94 23.76
C THR A 639 -48.58 9.41 23.88
N GLY A 640 -49.11 10.00 22.80
CA GLY A 640 -49.53 11.39 22.73
C GLY A 640 -48.44 12.35 22.22
N LEU A 641 -47.32 11.83 21.70
CA LEU A 641 -46.31 12.62 21.00
C LEU A 641 -46.86 13.04 19.63
N THR A 642 -46.67 14.31 19.28
CA THR A 642 -46.89 14.83 17.92
C THR A 642 -45.56 14.97 17.17
N SER A 643 -45.60 15.22 15.87
CA SER A 643 -44.41 15.51 15.04
C SER A 643 -43.50 16.60 15.65
N LEU A 644 -44.08 17.61 16.32
CA LEU A 644 -43.32 18.67 16.99
C LEU A 644 -42.58 18.18 18.25
N HIS A 645 -43.12 17.18 18.97
CA HIS A 645 -42.42 16.58 20.11
C HIS A 645 -41.15 15.83 19.66
N LEU A 646 -41.25 15.09 18.56
CA LEU A 646 -40.10 14.34 17.99
C LEU A 646 -39.05 15.29 17.42
N ALA A 647 -39.46 16.35 16.70
CA ALA A 647 -38.53 17.39 16.29
C ALA A 647 -37.84 18.07 17.48
N ALA A 648 -38.56 18.26 18.61
CA ALA A 648 -38.03 18.88 19.81
C ALA A 648 -37.07 17.99 20.61
N GLN A 649 -37.21 16.67 20.50
CA GLN A 649 -36.34 15.65 21.08
C GLN A 649 -34.99 15.55 20.36
N GLU A 650 -34.99 15.63 19.03
CA GLU A 650 -33.79 15.43 18.18
C GLU A 650 -33.12 16.77 17.74
N ASP A 651 -33.38 17.88 18.45
CA ASP A 651 -32.95 19.28 18.15
C ASP A 651 -33.20 19.74 16.69
N ARG A 652 -34.26 19.24 16.04
CA ARG A 652 -34.57 19.49 14.61
C ARG A 652 -35.25 20.85 14.39
N VAL A 653 -34.56 21.94 14.72
CA VAL A 653 -35.10 23.31 14.67
C VAL A 653 -35.72 23.66 13.30
N SER A 654 -35.11 23.23 12.19
CA SER A 654 -35.62 23.48 10.83
C SER A 654 -36.97 22.80 10.55
N ALA A 655 -37.16 21.57 11.03
CA ALA A 655 -38.45 20.87 10.91
C ALA A 655 -39.49 21.47 11.87
N ALA A 656 -39.09 21.85 13.09
CA ALA A 656 -39.95 22.55 14.05
C ALA A 656 -40.41 23.93 13.52
N GLU A 657 -39.57 24.65 12.78
CA GLU A 657 -39.94 25.91 12.10
C GLU A 657 -41.00 25.70 11.01
N VAL A 658 -40.87 24.65 10.19
CA VAL A 658 -41.88 24.29 9.19
C VAL A 658 -43.20 23.86 9.84
N LEU A 659 -43.15 23.09 10.93
CA LEU A 659 -44.33 22.70 11.70
C LEU A 659 -45.04 23.91 12.33
N ALA A 660 -44.29 24.81 12.98
CA ALA A 660 -44.84 26.02 13.60
C ALA A 660 -45.51 26.95 12.58
N LYS A 661 -44.96 27.06 11.35
CA LYS A 661 -45.56 27.80 10.22
C LYS A 661 -46.87 27.21 9.69
N HIS A 662 -47.26 26.02 10.13
CA HIS A 662 -48.50 25.33 9.77
C HIS A 662 -49.37 25.03 11.00
N ASP A 663 -49.42 25.94 11.97
CA ASP A 663 -50.29 25.87 13.17
C ASP A 663 -50.05 24.63 14.08
N ALA A 664 -48.79 24.20 14.22
CA ALA A 664 -48.41 23.22 15.24
C ALA A 664 -48.63 23.77 16.66
N ASN A 665 -49.37 23.04 17.49
CA ASN A 665 -49.65 23.43 18.87
C ASN A 665 -48.41 23.24 19.76
N LEU A 666 -47.72 24.37 20.04
CA LEU A 666 -46.49 24.42 20.84
C LEU A 666 -46.65 23.94 22.29
N ASP A 667 -47.88 23.99 22.82
CA ASP A 667 -48.24 23.57 24.18
C ASP A 667 -49.07 22.28 24.21
N GLN A 668 -49.11 21.53 23.10
CA GLN A 668 -49.76 20.23 23.06
C GLN A 668 -49.15 19.29 24.12
N GLN A 669 -49.99 18.67 24.94
CA GLN A 669 -49.54 17.73 25.96
C GLN A 669 -49.64 16.26 25.51
N THR A 670 -48.60 15.50 25.82
CA THR A 670 -48.58 14.02 25.81
C THR A 670 -49.51 13.42 26.87
N LYS A 671 -49.68 12.09 26.89
CA LYS A 671 -50.45 11.39 27.93
C LYS A 671 -49.92 11.58 29.36
N LEU A 672 -48.67 11.99 29.54
CA LEU A 672 -48.06 12.30 30.85
C LEU A 672 -47.99 13.82 31.15
N GLY A 673 -48.41 14.67 30.22
CA GLY A 673 -48.44 16.13 30.38
C GLY A 673 -47.16 16.86 29.94
N TYR A 674 -46.18 16.17 29.35
CA TYR A 674 -45.04 16.83 28.71
C TYR A 674 -45.50 17.60 27.47
N THR A 675 -45.02 18.83 27.30
CA THR A 675 -45.10 19.61 26.05
C THR A 675 -43.75 19.54 25.32
N PRO A 676 -43.66 19.93 24.02
CA PRO A 676 -42.40 19.99 23.28
C PRO A 676 -41.29 20.79 23.99
N LEU A 677 -41.65 21.87 24.69
CA LEU A 677 -40.69 22.67 25.48
C LEU A 677 -40.11 21.88 26.66
N ILE A 678 -40.92 21.07 27.35
CA ILE A 678 -40.42 20.22 28.45
C ILE A 678 -39.53 19.09 27.91
N VAL A 679 -39.87 18.53 26.75
CA VAL A 679 -39.03 17.54 26.04
C VAL A 679 -37.67 18.14 25.65
N ALA A 680 -37.64 19.30 25.01
CA ALA A 680 -36.40 19.99 24.65
C ALA A 680 -35.52 20.31 25.89
N CYS A 681 -36.14 20.71 27.01
CA CYS A 681 -35.46 20.91 28.29
C CYS A 681 -34.94 19.61 28.94
N HIS A 682 -35.54 18.46 28.64
CA HIS A 682 -35.10 17.15 29.14
C HIS A 682 -33.82 16.67 28.45
N TYR A 683 -33.75 16.79 27.13
CA TYR A 683 -32.59 16.33 26.34
C TYR A 683 -31.43 17.35 26.27
N GLY A 684 -31.67 18.60 26.71
CA GLY A 684 -30.63 19.65 26.71
C GLY A 684 -30.55 20.47 25.43
N ASN A 685 -31.61 20.42 24.61
CA ASN A 685 -31.67 20.98 23.26
C ASN A 685 -31.83 22.51 23.28
N ALA A 686 -30.76 23.22 23.62
CA ALA A 686 -30.78 24.65 23.85
C ALA A 686 -31.26 25.48 22.65
N LYS A 687 -30.98 25.04 21.41
CA LYS A 687 -31.44 25.73 20.20
C LYS A 687 -32.96 25.56 20.03
N MET A 688 -33.46 24.34 20.15
CA MET A 688 -34.90 24.07 20.19
C MET A 688 -35.61 24.84 21.30
N VAL A 689 -35.08 24.87 22.52
CA VAL A 689 -35.65 25.64 23.64
C VAL A 689 -35.76 27.13 23.25
N ASN A 690 -34.69 27.73 22.74
CA ASN A 690 -34.70 29.13 22.32
C ASN A 690 -35.74 29.39 21.20
N PHE A 691 -35.82 28.51 20.20
CA PHE A 691 -36.83 28.57 19.13
C PHE A 691 -38.26 28.49 19.68
N LEU A 692 -38.58 27.48 20.50
CA LEU A 692 -39.93 27.30 21.06
C LEU A 692 -40.35 28.48 21.95
N LEU A 693 -39.41 29.05 22.72
CA LEU A 693 -39.66 30.26 23.52
C LEU A 693 -39.92 31.49 22.62
N GLN A 694 -39.18 31.66 21.52
CA GLN A 694 -39.41 32.75 20.56
C GLN A 694 -40.75 32.62 19.83
N GLN A 695 -41.24 31.40 19.60
CA GLN A 695 -42.58 31.16 19.05
C GLN A 695 -43.70 31.23 20.10
N GLY A 696 -43.38 31.47 21.39
CA GLY A 696 -44.36 31.72 22.45
C GLY A 696 -44.83 30.50 23.27
N ALA A 697 -44.10 29.38 23.25
CA ALA A 697 -44.42 28.20 24.06
C ALA A 697 -44.45 28.50 25.58
N SER A 698 -45.38 27.87 26.31
CA SER A 698 -45.66 28.21 27.71
C SER A 698 -44.57 27.75 28.67
N VAL A 699 -43.70 28.70 29.02
CA VAL A 699 -42.57 28.57 29.96
C VAL A 699 -42.96 28.04 31.34
N ASN A 700 -44.24 28.17 31.71
CA ASN A 700 -44.79 27.76 33.01
C ASN A 700 -45.83 26.62 32.92
N ALA A 701 -45.96 25.95 31.76
CA ALA A 701 -46.75 24.74 31.63
C ALA A 701 -46.32 23.65 32.64
N LYS A 702 -47.27 22.80 33.07
CA LYS A 702 -47.02 21.71 34.04
C LYS A 702 -47.37 20.34 33.47
N THR A 703 -46.53 19.35 33.74
CA THR A 703 -46.85 17.93 33.57
C THR A 703 -47.87 17.45 34.62
N LYS A 704 -48.36 16.21 34.50
CA LYS A 704 -49.26 15.62 35.51
C LYS A 704 -48.65 15.57 36.91
N ASN A 705 -47.33 15.44 37.04
CA ASN A 705 -46.61 15.45 38.31
C ASN A 705 -46.25 16.88 38.79
N GLY A 706 -46.69 17.91 38.04
CA GLY A 706 -46.51 19.32 38.36
C GLY A 706 -45.15 19.92 37.96
N TYR A 707 -44.32 19.19 37.21
CA TYR A 707 -43.02 19.67 36.72
C TYR A 707 -43.23 20.72 35.62
N THR A 708 -42.48 21.82 35.71
CA THR A 708 -42.38 22.84 34.64
C THR A 708 -41.09 22.66 33.83
N PRO A 709 -40.93 23.30 32.65
CA PRO A 709 -39.65 23.32 31.93
C PRO A 709 -38.43 23.65 32.82
N LEU A 710 -38.59 24.56 33.78
CA LEU A 710 -37.54 24.94 34.74
C LEU A 710 -37.18 23.81 35.72
N HIS A 711 -38.16 23.03 36.18
CA HIS A 711 -37.89 21.83 37.00
C HIS A 711 -37.14 20.78 36.19
N GLN A 712 -37.52 20.60 34.92
CA GLN A 712 -36.90 19.60 34.06
C GLN A 712 -35.44 19.97 33.71
N ALA A 713 -35.18 21.24 33.40
CA ALA A 713 -33.82 21.73 33.14
C ALA A 713 -32.93 21.68 34.40
N ALA A 714 -33.49 21.98 35.59
CA ALA A 714 -32.79 21.87 36.87
C ALA A 714 -32.50 20.42 37.28
N GLN A 715 -33.34 19.46 36.86
CA GLN A 715 -33.08 18.03 37.04
C GLN A 715 -31.91 17.52 36.20
N GLN A 716 -31.63 18.16 35.05
CA GLN A 716 -30.61 17.73 34.09
C GLN A 716 -29.31 18.55 34.16
N GLY A 717 -29.16 19.45 35.14
CA GLY A 717 -27.95 20.27 35.30
C GLY A 717 -27.78 21.42 34.28
N ASN A 718 -28.75 21.68 33.42
CA ASN A 718 -28.61 22.52 32.22
C ASN A 718 -28.68 24.03 32.50
N THR A 719 -27.63 24.60 33.10
CA THR A 719 -27.51 26.03 33.48
C THR A 719 -27.89 27.01 32.36
N HIS A 720 -27.47 26.77 31.12
CA HIS A 720 -27.77 27.67 29.99
C HIS A 720 -29.27 27.71 29.65
N ILE A 721 -29.95 26.56 29.66
CA ILE A 721 -31.41 26.46 29.47
C ILE A 721 -32.15 27.12 30.63
N ILE A 722 -31.68 26.94 31.87
CA ILE A 722 -32.26 27.58 33.06
C ILE A 722 -32.21 29.11 32.93
N ASN A 723 -31.09 29.67 32.46
CA ASN A 723 -30.99 31.11 32.20
C ASN A 723 -31.96 31.59 31.13
N MET A 724 -32.11 30.88 30.00
CA MET A 724 -33.09 31.24 28.96
C MET A 724 -34.54 31.19 29.47
N LEU A 725 -34.89 30.16 30.25
CA LEU A 725 -36.22 30.01 30.85
C LEU A 725 -36.51 31.13 31.85
N LEU A 726 -35.55 31.49 32.70
CA LEU A 726 -35.70 32.58 33.67
C LEU A 726 -35.85 33.95 32.97
N GLN A 727 -35.08 34.20 31.90
CA GLN A 727 -35.21 35.41 31.08
C GLN A 727 -36.60 35.52 30.43
N GLN A 728 -37.25 34.40 30.12
CA GLN A 728 -38.61 34.34 29.57
C GLN A 728 -39.70 34.14 30.66
N GLY A 729 -39.41 34.45 31.93
CA GLY A 729 -40.42 34.50 32.99
C GLY A 729 -40.83 33.15 33.58
N ALA A 730 -39.97 32.13 33.52
CA ALA A 730 -40.15 30.91 34.31
C ALA A 730 -40.17 31.23 35.82
N LYS A 731 -41.16 30.73 36.55
CA LYS A 731 -41.33 31.01 37.99
C LYS A 731 -40.42 30.09 38.85
N PRO A 732 -39.38 30.61 39.53
CA PRO A 732 -38.45 29.78 40.32
C PRO A 732 -39.10 29.18 41.57
N ASN A 733 -40.01 29.92 42.20
CA ASN A 733 -40.76 29.49 43.38
C ASN A 733 -41.94 28.54 43.05
N ALA A 734 -42.10 28.11 41.80
CA ALA A 734 -43.13 27.15 41.44
C ALA A 734 -42.82 25.77 42.05
N THR A 735 -43.85 25.05 42.51
CA THR A 735 -43.74 23.72 43.09
C THR A 735 -44.35 22.62 42.22
N THR A 736 -43.74 21.44 42.29
CA THR A 736 -44.30 20.14 41.84
C THR A 736 -45.42 19.66 42.77
N VAL A 737 -46.17 18.62 42.38
CA VAL A 737 -47.18 17.98 43.25
C VAL A 737 -46.57 17.49 44.57
N ASN A 738 -45.30 17.05 44.53
CA ASN A 738 -44.53 16.61 45.69
C ASN A 738 -43.85 17.76 46.47
N GLY A 739 -44.26 19.02 46.27
CA GLY A 739 -43.76 20.20 47.00
C GLY A 739 -42.35 20.68 46.61
N ASN A 740 -41.58 19.91 45.83
CA ASN A 740 -40.24 20.29 45.38
C ASN A 740 -40.31 21.49 44.41
N THR A 741 -39.44 22.48 44.60
CA THR A 741 -39.10 23.53 43.61
C THR A 741 -37.87 23.14 42.79
N ALA A 742 -37.59 23.83 41.68
CA ALA A 742 -36.40 23.61 40.86
C ALA A 742 -35.08 23.65 41.67
N LEU A 743 -34.95 24.59 42.62
CA LEU A 743 -33.79 24.70 43.51
C LEU A 743 -33.62 23.47 44.42
N THR A 744 -34.71 22.92 44.96
CA THR A 744 -34.65 21.69 45.78
C THR A 744 -34.24 20.46 44.98
N ILE A 745 -34.66 20.35 43.71
CA ILE A 745 -34.24 19.26 42.82
C ILE A 745 -32.74 19.35 42.52
N ALA A 746 -32.24 20.53 42.12
CA ALA A 746 -30.83 20.74 41.83
C ALA A 746 -29.94 20.51 43.07
N ARG A 747 -30.40 20.91 44.26
CA ARG A 747 -29.73 20.68 45.55
C ARG A 747 -29.67 19.19 45.90
N ARG A 748 -30.74 18.43 45.64
CA ARG A 748 -30.80 16.96 45.86
C ARG A 748 -29.88 16.18 44.92
N LEU A 749 -29.61 16.69 43.72
CA LEU A 749 -28.78 16.05 42.70
C LEU A 749 -27.33 16.57 42.65
N GLY A 750 -26.98 17.57 43.47
CA GLY A 750 -25.61 18.06 43.62
C GLY A 750 -25.13 19.05 42.54
N TYR A 751 -26.01 19.61 41.71
CA TYR A 751 -25.62 20.52 40.63
C TYR A 751 -25.26 21.92 41.15
N ILE A 752 -24.03 22.10 41.64
CA ILE A 752 -23.53 23.32 42.30
C ILE A 752 -23.85 24.59 41.48
N SER A 753 -23.47 24.63 40.20
CA SER A 753 -23.66 25.80 39.33
C SER A 753 -25.13 26.13 39.06
N VAL A 754 -26.02 25.12 39.00
CA VAL A 754 -27.48 25.32 38.89
C VAL A 754 -28.05 25.84 40.20
N VAL A 755 -27.62 25.27 41.34
CA VAL A 755 -28.01 25.72 42.67
C VAL A 755 -27.63 27.19 42.86
N ASP A 756 -26.42 27.60 42.47
CA ASP A 756 -25.97 28.98 42.58
C ASP A 756 -26.72 29.93 41.63
N THR A 757 -27.04 29.48 40.41
CA THR A 757 -27.91 30.22 39.47
C THR A 757 -29.31 30.45 40.06
N LEU A 758 -29.93 29.40 40.64
CA LEU A 758 -31.29 29.47 41.17
C LEU A 758 -31.39 30.18 42.53
N LYS A 759 -30.35 30.13 43.39
CA LYS A 759 -30.30 30.86 44.68
C LYS A 759 -30.56 32.36 44.53
N VAL A 760 -30.09 32.97 43.43
CA VAL A 760 -30.20 34.43 43.20
C VAL A 760 -31.63 34.89 42.93
N VAL A 761 -32.53 33.97 42.55
CA VAL A 761 -33.91 34.28 42.12
C VAL A 761 -35.00 33.46 42.83
N THR A 762 -34.65 32.56 43.75
CA THR A 762 -35.61 31.75 44.51
C THR A 762 -35.73 32.26 45.95
N GLU A 763 -36.94 32.42 46.47
CA GLU A 763 -37.16 32.88 47.85
C GLU A 763 -37.08 31.69 48.83
N GLU A 764 -36.08 31.66 49.73
CA GLU A 764 -35.98 30.61 50.75
C GLU A 764 -36.85 30.91 51.98
N VAL A 765 -38.01 30.26 52.05
CA VAL A 765 -38.87 30.28 53.25
C VAL A 765 -38.29 29.37 54.34
N ILE A 766 -37.41 29.93 55.17
CA ILE A 766 -36.82 29.23 56.32
C ILE A 766 -37.89 28.96 57.37
N THR A 767 -38.50 27.77 57.32
CA THR A 767 -39.49 27.32 58.31
C THR A 767 -38.78 26.47 59.38
N THR A 768 -38.46 27.07 60.52
CA THR A 768 -37.90 26.35 61.67
C THR A 768 -39.01 25.58 62.40
N THR A 769 -38.91 24.26 62.45
CA THR A 769 -39.78 23.43 63.31
C THR A 769 -39.05 22.15 63.73
N THR A 770 -39.21 21.76 65.00
CA THR A 770 -38.40 20.72 65.65
C THR A 770 -39.12 19.38 65.68
N SER A 771 -38.39 18.31 65.36
CA SER A 771 -38.62 16.90 65.75
C SER A 771 -40.02 16.27 65.54
N VAL A 772 -40.08 15.19 64.75
CA VAL A 772 -40.44 13.83 65.21
C VAL A 772 -40.11 12.82 64.09
N THR A 773 -39.87 11.56 64.44
CA THR A 773 -39.48 10.48 63.52
C THR A 773 -40.67 9.87 62.77
N GLU A 774 -40.68 9.98 61.44
CA GLU A 774 -41.43 9.06 60.56
C GLU A 774 -40.60 8.62 59.34
N LYS A 775 -40.86 7.42 58.84
CA LYS A 775 -40.14 6.81 57.71
C LYS A 775 -40.50 7.49 56.39
N HIS A 776 -39.77 8.53 56.02
CA HIS A 776 -39.79 9.01 54.63
C HIS A 776 -39.31 7.88 53.69
N LYS A 777 -40.16 7.49 52.74
CA LYS A 777 -39.74 6.67 51.60
C LYS A 777 -38.70 7.45 50.79
N LEU A 778 -37.64 6.77 50.37
CA LEU A 778 -36.72 7.29 49.36
C LEU A 778 -37.46 7.39 48.02
N ASN A 779 -38.01 8.57 47.73
CA ASN A 779 -38.50 8.88 46.39
C ASN A 779 -37.31 8.99 45.44
N VAL A 780 -37.13 7.95 44.63
CA VAL A 780 -36.22 7.92 43.48
C VAL A 780 -36.52 9.15 42.59
N PRO A 781 -35.51 9.90 42.10
CA PRO A 781 -35.76 10.93 41.12
C PRO A 781 -36.34 10.30 39.85
N GLU A 782 -37.53 10.74 39.42
CA GLU A 782 -38.18 10.24 38.21
C GLU A 782 -37.31 10.54 36.98
N THR A 783 -36.56 9.55 36.50
CA THR A 783 -36.05 9.56 35.14
C THR A 783 -37.23 9.42 34.17
N MET A 784 -37.12 10.04 33.00
CA MET A 784 -38.06 9.81 31.91
C MET A 784 -37.87 8.37 31.43
N THR A 785 -38.74 7.49 31.91
CA THR A 785 -38.57 6.02 31.82
C THR A 785 -39.16 5.44 30.55
N GLU A 786 -39.98 6.21 29.84
CA GLU A 786 -40.33 5.97 28.44
C GLU A 786 -39.22 6.54 27.55
N ILE A 787 -38.52 5.67 26.82
CA ILE A 787 -37.72 6.09 25.65
C ILE A 787 -38.73 6.63 24.63
N LEU A 788 -38.70 7.93 24.36
CA LEU A 788 -39.66 8.61 23.47
C LEU A 788 -39.40 8.36 21.97
N ASP A 789 -38.72 7.27 21.61
CA ASP A 789 -38.56 6.90 20.21
C ASP A 789 -39.86 6.27 19.66
N VAL A 790 -40.12 6.53 18.39
CA VAL A 790 -41.23 5.97 17.60
C VAL A 790 -40.75 4.94 16.57
N SER A 791 -39.49 4.50 16.69
CA SER A 791 -39.01 3.28 16.05
C SER A 791 -39.58 2.03 16.75
N ASP A 792 -40.01 1.05 15.96
CA ASP A 792 -40.32 -0.30 16.45
C ASP A 792 -39.00 -1.09 16.56
N GLU A 793 -38.19 -0.84 17.58
CA GLU A 793 -37.00 -1.64 17.93
C GLU A 793 -37.38 -2.99 18.61
N GLU A 794 -38.18 -3.79 17.91
CA GLU A 794 -38.20 -5.25 18.09
C GLU A 794 -37.79 -5.91 16.77
N GLY A 795 -36.53 -5.70 16.38
CA GLY A 795 -36.13 -6.04 15.03
C GLY A 795 -34.69 -5.79 14.61
N GLU A 796 -33.69 -6.04 15.47
CA GLU A 796 -32.32 -6.36 14.99
C GLU A 796 -32.26 -7.70 14.20
N ASP A 797 -33.37 -8.15 13.60
CA ASP A 797 -33.35 -9.13 12.52
C ASP A 797 -32.91 -8.48 11.19
N THR A 798 -31.64 -8.08 11.22
CA THR A 798 -30.69 -8.42 10.18
C THR A 798 -30.84 -7.73 8.81
N MET A 799 -31.39 -6.52 8.70
CA MET A 799 -31.13 -5.70 7.49
C MET A 799 -29.63 -5.53 7.21
N THR A 800 -28.82 -5.42 8.27
CA THR A 800 -27.36 -5.68 8.29
C THR A 800 -27.01 -6.80 9.26
N GLY A 801 -27.63 -7.96 9.12
CA GLY A 801 -27.11 -9.19 9.72
C GLY A 801 -26.24 -9.90 8.72
N ASP A 802 -25.05 -9.34 8.53
CA ASP A 802 -23.89 -10.21 8.54
C ASP A 802 -23.28 -10.11 9.94
N GLY A 803 -23.20 -11.25 10.63
CA GLY A 803 -22.34 -11.41 11.80
C GLY A 803 -20.88 -11.66 11.39
N GLY A 804 -20.61 -11.73 10.08
CA GLY A 804 -19.30 -11.53 9.49
C GLY A 804 -18.84 -10.08 9.61
N GLU A 805 -17.52 -9.92 9.74
CA GLU A 805 -16.88 -8.61 9.79
C GLU A 805 -17.19 -7.79 8.52
N TYR A 806 -17.17 -6.45 8.63
CA TYR A 806 -17.16 -5.56 7.46
C TYR A 806 -16.13 -6.02 6.43
N LEU A 807 -16.61 -6.55 5.30
CA LEU A 807 -15.78 -6.89 4.14
C LEU A 807 -15.00 -5.65 3.73
N ARG A 808 -13.68 -5.73 3.86
CA ARG A 808 -12.76 -4.62 3.64
C ARG A 808 -12.61 -4.40 2.13
N ALA A 809 -11.95 -3.31 1.74
CA ALA A 809 -11.46 -3.16 0.36
C ALA A 809 -10.45 -4.27 -0.07
N GLU A 810 -9.98 -5.08 0.89
CA GLU A 810 -9.19 -6.29 0.68
C GLU A 810 -10.10 -7.49 0.29
N ASP A 811 -11.35 -7.55 0.77
CA ASP A 811 -12.29 -8.68 0.60
C ASP A 811 -13.25 -8.51 -0.59
N LEU A 812 -13.58 -7.26 -0.98
CA LEU A 812 -14.31 -6.98 -2.23
C LEU A 812 -13.60 -7.54 -3.48
N ARG A 813 -12.28 -7.77 -3.40
CA ARG A 813 -11.48 -8.42 -4.46
C ARG A 813 -11.76 -9.91 -4.62
N GLU A 814 -12.36 -10.59 -3.65
CA GLU A 814 -12.77 -12.00 -3.80
C GLU A 814 -14.18 -12.17 -4.40
N LEU A 815 -14.97 -11.09 -4.48
CA LEU A 815 -16.35 -11.12 -5.01
C LEU A 815 -16.48 -10.69 -6.48
N GLY A 816 -15.50 -9.96 -7.02
CA GLY A 816 -15.42 -9.67 -8.46
C GLY A 816 -16.40 -8.61 -8.95
N ASP A 817 -16.20 -7.37 -8.51
CA ASP A 817 -16.84 -6.18 -9.06
C ASP A 817 -15.86 -5.48 -10.02
N ASP A 818 -16.21 -5.41 -11.30
CA ASP A 818 -15.41 -4.80 -12.38
C ASP A 818 -15.88 -3.36 -12.72
N SER A 819 -16.72 -2.74 -11.89
CA SER A 819 -17.47 -1.51 -12.20
C SER A 819 -16.72 -0.18 -11.97
N LEU A 820 -15.40 -0.14 -12.21
CA LEU A 820 -14.60 1.10 -12.20
C LEU A 820 -13.83 1.27 -13.52
N PRO A 821 -13.57 2.51 -14.00
CA PRO A 821 -12.95 2.76 -15.30
C PRO A 821 -11.63 1.99 -15.52
N GLY A 822 -11.68 1.03 -16.44
CA GLY A 822 -10.63 0.02 -16.61
C GLY A 822 -9.38 0.50 -17.32
N HIS A 823 -8.45 1.13 -16.59
CA HIS A 823 -7.05 1.23 -17.02
C HIS A 823 -6.26 -0.02 -16.57
N TYR A 824 -6.57 -1.16 -17.19
CA TYR A 824 -5.84 -2.43 -17.02
C TYR A 824 -5.42 -3.08 -18.35
N LEU A 825 -4.76 -2.28 -19.18
CA LEU A 825 -3.81 -2.65 -20.25
C LEU A 825 -3.00 -1.36 -20.50
N ASP A 826 -1.67 -1.33 -20.52
CA ASP A 826 -0.69 -2.42 -20.59
C ASP A 826 -0.05 -2.86 -19.26
N SER A 827 -0.01 -4.18 -19.03
CA SER A 827 1.01 -4.88 -18.22
C SER A 827 1.00 -6.41 -18.37
N PHE A 828 0.22 -6.97 -19.32
CA PHE A 828 0.33 -8.38 -19.74
C PHE A 828 0.56 -8.56 -21.26
N SER A 829 0.90 -7.47 -21.94
CA SER A 829 1.43 -7.43 -23.31
C SER A 829 2.92 -7.81 -23.34
N ASP A 830 3.66 -7.43 -22.29
CA ASP A 830 5.08 -7.74 -22.08
C ASP A 830 5.30 -9.20 -21.62
N ILE A 831 5.20 -10.13 -22.56
CA ILE A 831 6.07 -11.31 -22.81
C ILE A 831 5.49 -12.10 -24.01
N SER A 832 5.17 -11.40 -25.10
CA SER A 832 4.88 -12.05 -26.39
C SER A 832 5.36 -11.32 -27.66
N HIS A 833 6.09 -10.20 -27.53
CA HIS A 833 6.96 -9.69 -28.60
C HIS A 833 8.31 -9.24 -28.03
N ASN A 834 9.32 -10.13 -28.05
CA ASN A 834 10.77 -9.85 -28.19
C ASN A 834 11.63 -11.11 -27.91
N LEU A 835 11.50 -12.14 -28.76
CA LEU A 835 12.62 -13.01 -29.12
C LEU A 835 12.31 -13.61 -30.50
N ASP A 836 13.31 -13.65 -31.37
CA ASP A 836 13.22 -13.66 -32.84
C ASP A 836 12.62 -12.34 -33.40
N ARG A 837 13.33 -11.53 -34.21
CA ARG A 837 14.48 -11.79 -35.10
C ARG A 837 15.69 -10.83 -34.83
N PRO A 838 16.80 -10.82 -35.60
CA PRO A 838 18.12 -10.49 -35.05
C PRO A 838 18.41 -8.98 -34.92
N GLN A 839 19.20 -8.64 -33.89
CA GLN A 839 19.94 -7.38 -33.86
C GLN A 839 21.19 -7.46 -34.74
N LEU A 840 21.21 -6.68 -35.81
CA LEU A 840 22.43 -6.00 -36.26
C LEU A 840 22.40 -4.55 -35.76
N THR A 841 23.56 -3.92 -35.69
CA THR A 841 23.80 -2.67 -34.95
C THR A 841 23.27 -1.43 -35.65
N PRO A 842 22.78 -0.42 -34.90
CA PRO A 842 22.53 0.91 -35.46
C PRO A 842 23.85 1.63 -35.78
N ILE A 843 23.81 2.45 -36.82
CA ILE A 843 24.74 3.56 -37.07
C ILE A 843 23.92 4.86 -37.00
N HIS A 844 24.60 5.98 -36.81
CA HIS A 844 24.04 7.30 -36.60
C HIS A 844 23.38 7.89 -37.85
N GLN A 845 22.91 9.14 -37.71
CA GLN A 845 22.41 10.01 -38.77
C GLN A 845 23.42 10.10 -39.95
N SER A 846 23.04 10.50 -41.16
CA SER A 846 22.67 11.90 -41.43
C SER A 846 22.32 12.17 -42.92
N PHE A 847 21.93 13.42 -43.20
CA PHE A 847 21.84 14.11 -44.48
C PHE A 847 21.22 13.42 -45.73
N HIS A 848 20.14 14.03 -46.22
CA HIS A 848 19.88 14.12 -47.67
C HIS A 848 20.40 15.46 -48.21
N GLN A 849 21.07 15.42 -49.36
CA GLN A 849 21.17 16.55 -50.28
C GLN A 849 21.08 16.02 -51.72
N ARG A 850 20.34 16.77 -52.58
CA ARG A 850 20.11 16.76 -54.06
C ARG A 850 20.96 15.82 -54.95
N GLU A 851 20.56 15.40 -56.15
CA GLU A 851 19.56 15.91 -57.15
C GLU A 851 18.32 14.99 -57.35
N GLY A 852 17.18 15.38 -57.97
CA GLY A 852 16.92 15.60 -59.42
C GLY A 852 16.02 14.44 -59.98
N VAL A 853 15.12 14.53 -60.98
CA VAL A 853 14.73 15.58 -61.96
C VAL A 853 13.27 15.33 -62.46
N LEU A 854 12.43 16.39 -62.46
CA LEU A 854 11.24 16.70 -63.32
C LEU A 854 10.05 15.72 -63.57
N ILE A 855 9.02 16.36 -64.16
CA ILE A 855 7.81 15.87 -64.88
C ILE A 855 6.64 15.41 -64.00
N GLU A 856 5.37 15.75 -64.24
CA GLU A 856 4.62 16.91 -64.83
C GLU A 856 3.12 16.55 -64.65
N ASP A 857 2.20 17.49 -64.90
CA ASP A 857 0.77 17.21 -65.21
C ASP A 857 -0.13 16.55 -64.13
N MET A 858 -1.45 16.78 -64.09
CA MET A 858 -2.26 17.91 -64.60
C MET A 858 -3.63 17.89 -63.88
N LEU A 859 -4.46 18.91 -64.12
CA LEU A 859 -5.94 18.91 -63.99
C LEU A 859 -6.50 18.67 -62.56
N THR A 860 -7.05 19.69 -61.89
CA THR A 860 -8.45 20.20 -62.05
C THR A 860 -9.54 19.16 -61.73
N SER A 861 -10.62 19.47 -61.00
CA SER A 861 -11.03 20.74 -60.38
C SER A 861 -12.27 20.55 -59.48
N HIS A 862 -12.60 21.59 -58.70
CA HIS A 862 -13.94 22.21 -58.49
C HIS A 862 -15.21 21.34 -58.31
N GLN A 863 -16.22 21.74 -57.53
CA GLN A 863 -16.48 22.89 -56.63
C GLN A 863 -17.64 22.45 -55.67
N VAL A 864 -17.76 22.91 -54.40
CA VAL A 864 -18.39 24.18 -53.94
C VAL A 864 -19.87 24.30 -54.42
N SER A 865 -20.86 24.59 -53.57
CA SER A 865 -20.80 24.97 -52.15
C SER A 865 -22.14 24.99 -51.41
N ALA A 866 -22.03 25.02 -50.06
CA ALA A 866 -22.83 25.81 -49.10
C ALA A 866 -24.36 25.54 -49.05
N LEU A 867 -25.17 26.04 -48.11
CA LEU A 867 -25.17 27.21 -47.19
C LEU A 867 -25.81 26.79 -45.84
N SER A 868 -25.68 27.43 -44.68
CA SER A 868 -24.93 28.61 -44.19
C SER A 868 -24.60 28.38 -42.67
N ARG A 869 -23.55 28.94 -42.04
CA ARG A 869 -23.25 30.37 -41.75
C ARG A 869 -24.30 30.97 -40.78
N GLU A 870 -23.97 31.67 -39.68
CA GLU A 870 -23.05 32.82 -39.58
C GLU A 870 -22.52 33.17 -38.15
N HIS A 871 -21.33 33.81 -38.11
CA HIS A 871 -20.81 34.88 -37.21
C HIS A 871 -20.78 34.71 -35.65
N ASP A 872 -19.89 35.37 -34.87
CA ASP A 872 -18.50 35.85 -35.08
C ASP A 872 -17.89 36.42 -33.76
N LYS A 873 -16.57 36.68 -33.75
CA LYS A 873 -15.84 37.67 -32.91
C LYS A 873 -15.79 37.49 -31.37
N GLU A 874 -14.81 38.02 -30.63
CA GLU A 874 -13.39 38.40 -30.77
C GLU A 874 -13.04 39.10 -29.44
N SER A 875 -11.97 38.68 -28.73
CA SER A 875 -11.11 39.47 -27.82
C SER A 875 -10.16 38.58 -26.97
N PHE A 876 -9.26 39.08 -26.10
CA PHE A 876 -8.05 39.93 -26.22
C PHE A 876 -7.57 40.30 -24.79
N ARG A 877 -6.32 40.58 -24.40
CA ARG A 877 -4.88 40.57 -24.87
C ARG A 877 -4.05 40.84 -23.56
N LEU A 878 -2.73 40.74 -23.33
CA LEU A 878 -1.42 40.28 -23.89
C LEU A 878 -0.40 40.42 -22.68
N SER A 879 0.89 40.07 -22.62
CA SER A 879 1.91 39.41 -23.48
C SER A 879 3.21 39.16 -22.67
N TRP A 880 3.85 37.97 -22.80
CA TRP A 880 5.28 37.71 -22.47
C TRP A 880 5.64 37.87 -20.96
N GLY A 881 6.83 37.55 -20.43
CA GLY A 881 8.08 36.95 -20.94
C GLY A 881 8.88 36.35 -19.75
N ALA A 882 10.19 36.10 -19.88
CA ALA A 882 11.03 35.55 -18.80
C ALA A 882 12.18 36.51 -18.42
N GLU A 883 12.59 36.57 -17.14
CA GLU A 883 13.98 36.85 -16.70
C GLU A 883 14.19 36.73 -15.16
N HIS A 884 15.43 36.38 -14.78
CA HIS A 884 16.21 36.57 -13.54
C HIS A 884 15.62 36.64 -12.10
N LEU A 885 16.25 35.83 -11.21
CA LEU A 885 16.94 36.16 -9.92
C LEU A 885 16.55 37.45 -9.13
N ASP A 886 16.56 37.51 -7.78
CA ASP A 886 17.45 36.84 -6.83
C ASP A 886 16.95 36.75 -5.34
N ASN A 887 17.65 35.90 -4.57
CA ASN A 887 17.71 35.53 -3.13
C ASN A 887 17.28 36.43 -1.92
N VAL A 888 17.05 35.76 -0.75
CA VAL A 888 17.48 36.11 0.67
C VAL A 888 16.67 37.19 1.48
N VAL A 889 16.34 37.11 2.80
CA VAL A 889 16.44 36.06 3.87
C VAL A 889 15.73 36.43 5.23
N LEU A 890 15.58 35.47 6.19
CA LEU A 890 15.31 35.55 7.68
C LEU A 890 14.00 36.20 8.21
N SER A 891 13.15 35.51 9.02
CA SER A 891 13.16 35.24 10.50
C SER A 891 12.48 36.37 11.35
N SER A 892 11.85 36.21 12.53
CA SER A 892 11.84 35.17 13.59
C SER A 892 10.66 35.31 14.60
N SER A 893 10.15 34.20 15.22
CA SER A 893 9.63 34.04 16.63
C SER A 893 8.49 34.95 17.20
N LEU A 894 7.73 34.69 18.29
CA LEU A 894 7.28 33.53 19.13
C LEU A 894 6.24 34.04 20.17
N LEU A 895 5.34 33.20 20.72
CA LEU A 895 4.82 33.26 22.13
C LEU A 895 3.88 32.07 22.49
N HIS A 896 3.58 31.87 23.80
CA HIS A 896 2.70 30.81 24.36
C HIS A 896 1.31 31.40 24.80
N SER A 897 0.31 30.73 25.41
CA SER A 897 0.15 29.39 26.03
C SER A 897 -1.36 28.99 26.13
N GLY A 898 -1.69 27.73 26.48
CA GLY A 898 -3.01 27.37 27.06
C GLY A 898 -3.59 25.99 26.67
N HIS A 899 -3.98 25.17 27.67
CA HIS A 899 -4.77 23.92 27.51
C HIS A 899 -6.27 24.20 27.82
N SER A 900 -7.29 23.37 27.54
CA SER A 900 -7.39 21.92 27.27
C SER A 900 -8.56 21.56 26.34
N SER A 901 -8.58 20.34 25.79
CA SER A 901 -9.61 19.82 24.84
C SER A 901 -10.93 19.38 25.52
N PRO A 902 -12.00 19.10 24.73
CA PRO A 902 -12.17 17.72 24.25
C PRO A 902 -12.62 17.54 22.77
N CYS A 903 -12.23 16.39 22.22
CA CYS A 903 -12.89 15.58 21.18
C CYS A 903 -13.61 16.23 19.98
N LEU A 904 -13.01 16.09 18.80
CA LEU A 904 -13.71 15.90 17.52
C LEU A 904 -13.01 14.80 16.73
N ASP A 905 -13.77 13.98 16.00
CA ASP A 905 -13.23 12.99 15.07
C ASP A 905 -12.64 13.64 13.82
N HIS A 906 -11.57 13.04 13.30
CA HIS A 906 -11.26 13.08 11.88
C HIS A 906 -10.51 11.81 11.48
N ASP A 907 -10.99 11.18 10.41
CA ASP A 907 -10.18 10.23 9.67
C ASP A 907 -8.94 10.95 9.14
N ASN A 908 -7.75 10.39 9.35
CA ASN A 908 -6.59 10.81 8.57
C ASN A 908 -5.62 9.65 8.35
N SER A 909 -5.56 9.25 7.09
CA SER A 909 -4.81 8.13 6.57
C SER A 909 -3.29 8.33 6.62
N SER A 910 -2.59 7.23 6.92
CA SER A 910 -1.18 6.96 6.61
C SER A 910 -0.10 7.67 7.44
N PHE A 911 1.03 6.98 7.62
CA PHE A 911 2.30 7.62 7.94
C PHE A 911 3.49 6.89 7.30
N LEU A 912 3.91 7.42 6.15
CA LEU A 912 5.23 7.22 5.57
C LEU A 912 5.91 8.58 5.51
N VAL A 913 7.08 8.71 6.13
CA VAL A 913 7.94 9.88 5.97
C VAL A 913 9.18 9.47 5.21
N SER A 914 9.46 10.17 4.10
CA SER A 914 10.73 10.06 3.38
C SER A 914 11.38 11.43 3.28
N PHE A 915 12.64 11.52 3.67
CA PHE A 915 13.49 12.69 3.45
C PHE A 915 14.88 12.24 2.98
N MET A 916 15.59 13.11 2.29
CA MET A 916 16.93 12.85 1.78
C MET A 916 17.92 13.76 2.51
N VAL A 917 18.97 13.17 3.09
CA VAL A 917 20.00 13.88 3.85
C VAL A 917 21.31 13.81 3.07
N ASP A 918 21.79 14.95 2.56
CA ASP A 918 23.11 15.05 1.93
C ASP A 918 24.22 15.25 2.98
N ALA A 919 25.44 14.84 2.64
CA ALA A 919 26.61 14.97 3.49
C ALA A 919 27.14 16.43 3.61
N ARG A 920 26.67 17.37 2.78
CA ARG A 920 27.29 18.70 2.62
C ARG A 920 26.45 19.88 3.12
N GLY A 921 25.19 19.72 3.55
CA GLY A 921 24.34 20.85 3.91
C GLY A 921 23.26 20.57 4.96
N GLY A 922 23.22 21.43 5.99
CA GLY A 922 22.09 21.63 6.90
C GLY A 922 21.90 20.59 8.01
N ALA A 923 21.45 21.05 9.19
CA ALA A 923 20.86 20.18 10.20
C ALA A 923 19.43 19.81 9.77
N MET A 924 19.22 18.57 9.34
CA MET A 924 17.94 18.13 8.74
C MET A 924 16.95 17.64 9.80
N ARG A 925 16.05 18.53 10.25
CA ARG A 925 14.97 18.23 11.21
C ARG A 925 13.76 17.59 10.52
N GLY A 926 13.66 16.26 10.58
CA GLY A 926 12.50 15.53 10.04
C GLY A 926 11.30 15.51 10.98
N CYS A 927 10.41 16.50 10.89
CA CYS A 927 9.13 16.54 11.63
C CYS A 927 7.92 16.62 10.68
N ARG A 928 7.09 15.56 10.65
CA ARG A 928 5.79 15.52 9.93
C ARG A 928 4.63 14.95 10.77
N HIS A 929 4.89 14.63 12.03
CA HIS A 929 3.90 14.23 13.02
C HIS A 929 4.34 14.80 14.36
N ASN A 930 3.38 15.19 15.22
CA ASN A 930 3.71 15.68 16.55
C ASN A 930 4.51 14.62 17.33
N GLY A 931 5.65 15.05 17.88
CA GLY A 931 6.52 14.27 18.76
C GLY A 931 7.56 13.35 18.10
N LEU A 932 7.54 13.13 16.77
CA LEU A 932 8.60 12.36 16.08
C LEU A 932 9.63 13.31 15.45
N ARG A 933 10.92 13.11 15.78
CA ARG A 933 12.05 13.87 15.24
C ARG A 933 13.26 12.95 15.02
N ILE A 934 14.00 13.20 13.95
CA ILE A 934 15.35 12.66 13.73
C ILE A 934 16.28 13.84 13.53
N ILE A 935 17.45 13.81 14.17
CA ILE A 935 18.49 14.85 14.12
C ILE A 935 19.79 14.19 13.67
N VAL A 936 20.21 14.47 12.43
CA VAL A 936 21.48 14.00 11.87
C VAL A 936 22.48 15.16 11.86
N PRO A 937 23.58 15.11 12.65
CA PRO A 937 24.57 16.18 12.64
C PRO A 937 25.34 16.28 11.30
N PRO A 938 25.89 17.46 10.96
CA PRO A 938 26.66 17.64 9.74
C PRO A 938 27.80 16.63 9.57
N ARG A 939 28.05 16.21 8.32
CA ARG A 939 29.11 15.25 7.95
C ARG A 939 29.00 13.86 8.60
N LYS A 940 27.85 13.50 9.20
CA LYS A 940 27.61 12.14 9.73
C LYS A 940 27.07 11.15 8.70
N CYS A 941 26.57 11.61 7.55
CA CYS A 941 26.28 10.77 6.38
C CYS A 941 27.51 10.66 5.47
N SER A 942 27.78 9.49 4.90
CA SER A 942 28.83 9.27 3.90
C SER A 942 28.40 9.60 2.46
N ALA A 943 27.09 9.61 2.18
CA ALA A 943 26.48 9.91 0.90
C ALA A 943 25.03 10.40 1.08
N PRO A 944 24.39 11.01 0.06
CA PRO A 944 22.97 11.33 0.05
C PRO A 944 22.08 10.13 0.44
N THR A 945 21.57 10.16 1.67
CA THR A 945 20.87 9.03 2.28
C THR A 945 19.38 9.35 2.39
N ARG A 946 18.54 8.56 1.72
CA ARG A 946 17.08 8.67 1.83
C ARG A 946 16.60 7.88 3.05
N VAL A 947 16.38 8.58 4.16
CA VAL A 947 15.74 7.98 5.35
C VAL A 947 14.24 7.81 5.05
N THR A 948 13.70 6.66 5.43
CA THR A 948 12.27 6.33 5.35
C THR A 948 11.80 5.79 6.69
N CYS A 949 10.75 6.40 7.24
CA CYS A 949 10.12 6.01 8.50
C CYS A 949 8.69 5.53 8.21
N ARG A 950 8.36 4.33 8.68
CA ARG A 950 7.00 3.77 8.61
C ARG A 950 6.70 2.95 9.86
N LEU A 951 5.43 2.77 10.18
CA LEU A 951 4.96 1.83 11.21
C LEU A 951 4.80 0.42 10.53
N VAL A 952 4.35 -0.67 11.18
CA VAL A 952 4.33 -2.06 10.60
C VAL A 952 2.98 -2.80 10.73
N LYS A 953 2.37 -3.41 9.70
CA LYS A 953 1.01 -4.04 9.82
C LYS A 953 1.02 -5.38 10.60
N ARG A 954 0.08 -5.57 11.55
CA ARG A 954 -0.03 -6.75 12.46
C ARG A 954 0.02 -8.12 11.75
N HIS A 955 -0.62 -8.25 10.58
CA HIS A 955 -0.71 -9.53 9.85
C HIS A 955 0.53 -9.89 9.02
N ARG A 956 1.62 -9.09 9.04
CA ARG A 956 2.85 -9.34 8.26
C ARG A 956 4.02 -9.92 9.06
N LEU A 957 3.85 -10.11 10.37
CA LEU A 957 4.84 -10.77 11.22
C LEU A 957 4.61 -12.29 11.21
N ALA A 958 5.64 -13.07 10.87
CA ALA A 958 5.53 -14.54 10.84
C ALA A 958 5.44 -15.19 12.23
N SER A 959 5.82 -14.44 13.28
CA SER A 959 5.59 -14.77 14.69
C SER A 959 5.41 -13.46 15.46
N MET A 960 4.42 -13.38 16.36
CA MET A 960 4.41 -12.33 17.39
C MET A 960 5.51 -12.64 18.44
N PRO A 961 5.99 -11.64 19.20
CA PRO A 961 6.64 -11.92 20.48
C PRO A 961 5.69 -12.74 21.37
N PRO A 962 6.19 -13.70 22.17
CA PRO A 962 5.35 -14.45 23.09
C PRO A 962 4.73 -13.48 24.12
N MET A 963 3.40 -13.53 24.23
CA MET A 963 2.60 -12.82 25.22
C MET A 963 1.63 -13.84 25.82
N VAL A 964 1.59 -13.93 27.15
CA VAL A 964 0.80 -14.93 27.89
C VAL A 964 -0.67 -14.46 27.97
N GLU A 965 -1.60 -15.40 28.16
CA GLU A 965 -3.02 -15.10 28.32
C GLU A 965 -3.31 -14.27 29.58
N GLY A 966 -4.26 -13.34 29.46
CA GLY A 966 -4.59 -12.34 30.48
C GLY A 966 -4.00 -10.96 30.17
N GLU A 967 -4.88 -10.00 29.90
CA GLU A 967 -4.60 -8.55 29.74
C GLU A 967 -3.67 -8.14 28.56
N GLY A 968 -4.24 -7.56 27.50
CA GLY A 968 -3.47 -7.30 26.26
C GLY A 968 -4.11 -6.44 25.17
N LEU A 969 -4.65 -5.25 25.48
CA LEU A 969 -5.20 -4.32 24.48
C LEU A 969 -4.12 -3.60 23.65
N ALA A 970 -3.46 -4.32 22.74
CA ALA A 970 -2.42 -3.79 21.85
C ALA A 970 -2.99 -3.07 20.59
N GLY A 971 -2.94 -1.74 20.58
CA GLY A 971 -3.60 -0.87 19.58
C GLY A 971 -2.79 -0.55 18.31
N ARG A 972 -3.09 -1.28 17.22
CA ARG A 972 -2.88 -0.95 15.77
C ARG A 972 -1.51 -0.40 15.32
N ILE A 973 -0.86 -1.15 14.42
CA ILE A 973 0.46 -0.90 13.84
C ILE A 973 0.31 -0.92 12.28
N ILE A 974 0.94 -0.02 11.48
CA ILE A 974 0.56 0.32 10.07
C ILE A 974 1.73 0.62 9.11
N GLU A 975 1.84 -0.06 7.95
CA GLU A 975 3.02 -0.02 7.04
C GLU A 975 2.77 0.59 5.64
N VAL A 976 3.62 1.52 5.17
CA VAL A 976 3.74 1.93 3.75
C VAL A 976 5.18 2.36 3.41
N GLY A 977 5.67 2.14 2.18
CA GLY A 977 6.97 2.64 1.68
C GLY A 977 6.86 3.18 0.24
N PRO A 978 7.89 3.86 -0.31
CA PRO A 978 7.81 4.50 -1.62
C PRO A 978 7.81 3.50 -2.78
N THR A 979 7.10 3.84 -3.86
CA THR A 979 7.00 3.05 -5.09
C THR A 979 8.38 2.77 -5.70
N GLY A 980 8.64 1.52 -6.07
CA GLY A 980 9.89 1.08 -6.70
C GLY A 980 10.98 0.52 -5.77
N ALA A 981 10.81 0.61 -4.45
CA ALA A 981 11.73 -0.03 -3.49
C ALA A 981 11.23 -1.42 -3.04
N GLN A 982 12.02 -2.47 -3.28
CA GLN A 982 11.79 -3.77 -2.65
C GLN A 982 12.12 -3.68 -1.15
N PHE A 983 11.08 -3.65 -0.32
CA PHE A 983 11.20 -4.11 1.06
C PHE A 983 11.35 -5.63 1.04
N LEU A 984 12.30 -6.16 1.80
CA LEU A 984 12.65 -7.59 1.81
C LEU A 984 11.41 -8.47 2.03
N GLY A 985 11.19 -9.42 1.12
CA GLY A 985 10.18 -10.47 1.30
C GLY A 985 10.52 -11.37 2.49
N LYS A 986 9.48 -12.02 3.05
CA LYS A 986 9.49 -12.97 4.20
C LYS A 986 10.65 -12.78 5.19
N LEU A 987 10.35 -12.20 6.36
CA LEU A 987 11.32 -11.98 7.42
C LEU A 987 12.20 -13.21 7.67
N HIS A 988 13.51 -13.06 7.50
CA HIS A 988 14.47 -13.77 8.34
C HIS A 988 14.35 -13.17 9.75
N LEU A 989 13.34 -13.65 10.48
CA LEU A 989 13.34 -13.66 11.93
C LEU A 989 14.39 -14.70 12.38
N PRO A 990 15.12 -14.45 13.48
CA PRO A 990 15.76 -15.55 14.20
C PRO A 990 14.69 -16.57 14.61
N THR A 991 15.07 -17.85 14.71
CA THR A 991 14.14 -18.99 14.90
C THR A 991 13.30 -18.93 16.17
N ALA A 992 13.65 -18.03 17.11
CA ALA A 992 12.74 -17.46 18.08
C ALA A 992 13.09 -15.98 18.33
N PRO A 993 12.12 -15.09 18.64
CA PRO A 993 12.43 -13.88 19.39
C PRO A 993 13.02 -14.27 20.76
N PRO A 994 13.81 -13.42 21.43
CA PRO A 994 14.23 -13.71 22.79
C PRO A 994 12.99 -13.87 23.68
N PRO A 995 12.96 -14.85 24.59
CA PRO A 995 11.89 -14.94 25.57
C PRO A 995 11.93 -13.68 26.45
N LEU A 996 10.96 -12.79 26.24
CA LEU A 996 10.59 -11.80 27.22
C LEU A 996 9.92 -12.56 28.36
N ASN A 997 10.32 -12.29 29.61
CA ASN A 997 9.89 -13.07 30.76
C ASN A 997 8.36 -13.06 30.94
N GLU A 998 7.85 -14.08 31.63
CA GLU A 998 6.42 -14.45 31.71
C GLU A 998 5.59 -13.45 32.54
N GLY A 999 5.23 -12.34 31.90
CA GLY A 999 4.37 -11.31 32.47
C GLY A 999 4.54 -9.98 31.73
N GLU A 1000 3.41 -9.27 31.59
CA GLU A 1000 3.33 -7.82 31.44
C GLU A 1000 4.17 -7.22 30.29
N SER A 1001 3.60 -7.19 29.08
CA SER A 1001 3.96 -6.16 28.09
C SER A 1001 2.87 -5.86 27.07
N LEU A 1002 2.51 -4.59 26.96
CA LEU A 1002 1.75 -4.05 25.83
C LEU A 1002 2.74 -3.57 24.76
N VAL A 1003 2.95 -4.37 23.71
CA VAL A 1003 3.64 -3.90 22.50
C VAL A 1003 2.73 -2.87 21.83
N SER A 1004 3.03 -1.58 22.02
CA SER A 1004 2.16 -0.52 21.50
C SER A 1004 2.41 -0.36 20.00
N ARG A 1005 3.66 -0.12 19.58
CA ARG A 1005 4.00 0.17 18.18
C ARG A 1005 5.39 -0.30 17.77
N ILE A 1006 5.49 -0.81 16.54
CA ILE A 1006 6.73 -1.18 15.85
C ILE A 1006 6.95 -0.24 14.67
N LEU A 1007 8.07 0.48 14.67
CA LEU A 1007 8.52 1.35 13.59
C LEU A 1007 9.60 0.62 12.77
N GLN A 1008 9.51 0.71 11.45
CA GLN A 1008 10.55 0.29 10.52
C GLN A 1008 11.26 1.52 9.95
N LEU A 1009 12.59 1.50 10.00
CA LEU A 1009 13.43 2.47 9.31
C LEU A 1009 14.08 1.84 8.06
N GLY A 1010 14.26 2.66 7.03
CA GLY A 1010 15.06 2.35 5.85
C GLY A 1010 16.03 3.51 5.52
N PRO A 1011 17.23 3.24 4.99
CA PRO A 1011 17.69 1.92 4.53
C PRO A 1011 18.16 1.03 5.71
N PRO A 1012 17.86 -0.28 5.70
CA PRO A 1012 18.34 -1.19 6.74
C PRO A 1012 19.86 -1.36 6.65
N GLY A 1013 20.55 -1.34 7.79
CA GLY A 1013 22.00 -1.55 7.85
C GLY A 1013 22.84 -0.35 7.42
N THR A 1014 22.25 0.85 7.30
CA THR A 1014 23.03 2.08 7.13
C THR A 1014 23.77 2.42 8.43
N LYS A 1015 25.11 2.40 8.37
CA LYS A 1015 26.02 2.91 9.40
C LYS A 1015 26.34 4.38 9.16
N PHE A 1016 26.31 5.21 10.19
CA PHE A 1016 26.68 6.62 10.12
C PHE A 1016 28.14 6.83 10.54
N LEU A 1017 28.74 7.95 10.10
CA LEU A 1017 30.08 8.40 10.48
C LEU A 1017 30.14 9.01 11.91
N GLY A 1018 29.14 8.70 12.74
CA GLY A 1018 29.01 9.17 14.12
C GLY A 1018 27.56 9.12 14.61
N PRO A 1019 27.31 9.53 15.86
CA PRO A 1019 26.00 9.44 16.49
C PRO A 1019 24.95 10.37 15.85
N VAL A 1020 23.70 9.90 15.90
CA VAL A 1020 22.45 10.49 15.41
C VAL A 1020 21.43 10.39 16.55
N ILE A 1021 20.61 11.43 16.73
CA ILE A 1021 19.57 11.47 17.78
C ILE A 1021 18.21 11.18 17.15
N VAL A 1022 17.41 10.33 17.80
CA VAL A 1022 16.04 10.00 17.42
C VAL A 1022 15.13 10.25 18.62
N GLU A 1023 14.07 11.02 18.43
CA GLU A 1023 13.06 11.31 19.45
C GLU A 1023 11.72 10.73 18.98
N ILE A 1024 11.13 9.82 19.75
CA ILE A 1024 9.95 9.02 19.37
C ILE A 1024 8.82 9.26 20.39
N PRO A 1025 7.59 9.61 19.97
CA PRO A 1025 6.49 9.82 20.89
C PRO A 1025 5.86 8.49 21.30
N HIS A 1026 5.35 8.42 22.53
CA HIS A 1026 4.64 7.27 23.04
C HIS A 1026 3.19 7.23 22.54
N PHE A 1027 2.75 6.03 22.15
CA PHE A 1027 1.44 5.82 21.56
C PHE A 1027 0.56 4.80 22.30
N ALA A 1028 0.91 4.36 23.52
CA ALA A 1028 0.01 3.56 24.35
C ALA A 1028 -0.90 4.47 25.19
N ALA A 1029 -1.99 3.90 25.72
CA ALA A 1029 -3.11 4.63 26.29
C ALA A 1029 -3.42 4.21 27.74
N LEU A 1030 -2.40 4.27 28.60
CA LEU A 1030 -2.55 4.30 30.06
C LEU A 1030 -1.77 5.52 30.60
N ARG A 1031 -2.28 6.16 31.67
CA ARG A 1031 -1.71 7.40 32.22
C ARG A 1031 -0.93 7.14 33.51
N GLY A 1032 0.38 7.40 33.48
CA GLY A 1032 1.12 7.92 34.64
C GLY A 1032 2.05 6.98 35.42
N THR A 1033 2.08 5.68 35.17
CA THR A 1033 2.83 4.72 36.04
C THR A 1033 3.57 3.58 35.32
N GLU A 1034 3.47 3.44 33.99
CA GLU A 1034 4.20 2.40 33.25
C GLU A 1034 5.53 2.90 32.69
N ARG A 1035 6.56 2.05 32.69
CA ARG A 1035 7.85 2.35 32.07
C ARG A 1035 7.79 2.08 30.57
N GLU A 1036 8.13 3.10 29.78
CA GLU A 1036 8.39 2.94 28.36
C GLU A 1036 9.72 2.19 28.15
N LEU A 1037 9.68 1.04 27.48
CA LEU A 1037 10.83 0.19 27.24
C LEU A 1037 11.05 0.06 25.73
N VAL A 1038 12.04 0.80 25.21
CA VAL A 1038 12.44 0.72 23.81
C VAL A 1038 13.31 -0.51 23.61
N ILE A 1039 12.80 -1.46 22.83
CA ILE A 1039 13.53 -2.65 22.40
C ILE A 1039 14.06 -2.39 20.98
N LEU A 1040 15.38 -2.36 20.86
CA LEU A 1040 16.09 -2.29 19.59
C LEU A 1040 16.38 -3.69 19.06
N ARG A 1041 16.40 -3.83 17.74
CA ARG A 1041 17.01 -5.00 17.09
C ARG A 1041 18.52 -4.79 17.02
N SER A 1042 19.34 -5.81 17.27
CA SER A 1042 20.79 -5.74 17.11
C SER A 1042 21.19 -5.49 15.65
N GLU A 1043 22.39 -4.94 15.41
CA GLU A 1043 22.91 -4.64 14.06
C GLU A 1043 22.80 -5.83 13.09
N THR A 1044 23.05 -7.06 13.56
CA THR A 1044 22.96 -8.29 12.75
C THR A 1044 21.53 -8.74 12.45
N GLY A 1045 20.52 -8.18 13.13
CA GLY A 1045 19.13 -8.59 13.02
C GLY A 1045 18.74 -9.84 13.83
N GLU A 1046 19.68 -10.52 14.49
CA GLU A 1046 19.46 -11.84 15.10
C GLU A 1046 18.93 -11.78 16.55
N SER A 1047 19.00 -10.62 17.21
CA SER A 1047 18.51 -10.46 18.60
C SER A 1047 17.73 -9.17 18.78
N TRP A 1048 16.80 -9.18 19.73
CA TRP A 1048 16.18 -7.97 20.27
C TRP A 1048 16.80 -7.69 21.65
N ARG A 1049 17.07 -6.41 21.96
CA ARG A 1049 17.74 -5.94 23.18
C ARG A 1049 17.13 -4.62 23.63
N GLU A 1050 16.94 -4.45 24.94
CA GLU A 1050 16.53 -3.18 25.53
C GLU A 1050 17.62 -2.11 25.35
N HIS A 1051 17.24 -0.91 24.91
CA HIS A 1051 18.13 0.24 24.85
C HIS A 1051 18.39 0.80 26.25
N HIS A 1052 19.44 0.29 26.89
CA HIS A 1052 20.06 0.94 28.03
C HIS A 1052 21.01 2.00 27.47
N CYS A 1053 20.58 3.27 27.48
CA CYS A 1053 21.40 4.39 27.02
C CYS A 1053 21.29 5.55 28.00
N ASP A 1054 21.95 5.39 29.14
CA ASP A 1054 22.18 6.46 30.09
C ASP A 1054 23.19 7.43 29.44
N PHE A 1055 22.72 8.59 28.98
CA PHE A 1055 23.55 9.64 28.36
C PHE A 1055 23.58 10.88 29.25
N THR A 1056 24.71 11.60 29.28
CA THR A 1056 24.78 12.90 29.99
C THR A 1056 24.39 14.07 29.08
N GLU A 1057 24.02 15.21 29.67
CA GLU A 1057 23.81 16.45 28.90
C GLU A 1057 25.11 16.89 28.19
N GLU A 1058 26.27 16.60 28.76
CA GLU A 1058 27.58 16.89 28.19
C GLU A 1058 27.83 16.07 26.91
N GLU A 1059 27.45 14.79 26.90
CA GLU A 1059 27.49 13.95 25.70
C GLU A 1059 26.51 14.42 24.62
N LEU A 1060 25.28 14.80 24.99
CA LEU A 1060 24.33 15.41 24.06
C LEU A 1060 24.91 16.68 23.44
N ASN A 1061 25.48 17.58 24.25
CA ASN A 1061 26.09 18.81 23.78
C ASN A 1061 27.30 18.56 22.86
N GLN A 1062 28.08 17.49 23.09
CA GLN A 1062 29.14 17.06 22.17
C GLN A 1062 28.59 16.52 20.83
N ILE A 1063 27.45 15.83 20.83
CA ILE A 1063 26.79 15.33 19.60
C ILE A 1063 26.20 16.50 18.78
N LEU A 1064 25.70 17.53 19.46
CA LEU A 1064 25.15 18.75 18.85
C LEU A 1064 26.21 19.77 18.41
N ASN A 1065 27.49 19.57 18.76
CA ASN A 1065 28.54 20.57 18.57
C ASN A 1065 28.64 21.04 17.10
N GLY A 1066 28.40 22.34 16.88
CA GLY A 1066 28.29 22.95 15.54
C GLY A 1066 26.86 23.06 14.99
N MET A 1067 25.81 22.82 15.79
CA MET A 1067 24.41 23.07 15.44
C MET A 1067 23.73 24.03 16.42
N ASP A 1068 22.91 24.94 15.90
CA ASP A 1068 21.99 25.78 16.68
C ASP A 1068 20.63 25.08 16.81
N GLU A 1069 20.59 23.99 17.59
CA GLU A 1069 19.39 23.21 17.86
C GLU A 1069 19.29 22.93 19.36
N LYS A 1070 18.20 23.40 19.98
CA LYS A 1070 17.91 23.13 21.40
C LYS A 1070 17.16 21.80 21.54
N LEU A 1071 17.48 21.10 22.62
CA LEU A 1071 16.81 19.86 23.02
C LEU A 1071 15.87 20.13 24.19
N ASP A 1072 14.74 19.43 24.20
CA ASP A 1072 13.83 19.38 25.34
C ASP A 1072 14.53 18.73 26.55
N SER A 1073 14.27 19.23 27.75
CA SER A 1073 14.78 18.66 29.00
C SER A 1073 14.15 17.28 29.30
N PRO A 1074 14.74 16.45 30.18
CA PRO A 1074 14.15 15.15 30.53
C PRO A 1074 12.71 15.27 31.06
N GLU A 1075 12.43 16.27 31.89
CA GLU A 1075 11.07 16.53 32.41
C GLU A 1075 10.08 16.97 31.33
N GLU A 1076 10.54 17.74 30.33
CA GLU A 1076 9.70 18.13 29.21
C GLU A 1076 9.43 16.96 28.27
N LEU A 1077 10.44 16.13 27.99
CA LEU A 1077 10.28 14.87 27.26
C LEU A 1077 9.26 13.96 27.95
N GLU A 1078 9.32 13.84 29.28
CA GLU A 1078 8.37 13.06 30.07
C GLU A 1078 6.94 13.63 29.97
N LYS A 1079 6.78 14.95 30.16
CA LYS A 1079 5.48 15.67 29.98
C LYS A 1079 4.93 15.52 28.55
N LYS A 1080 5.80 15.51 27.53
CA LYS A 1080 5.47 15.32 26.11
C LYS A 1080 5.31 13.84 25.72
N ARG A 1081 5.69 12.90 26.60
CA ARG A 1081 5.86 11.46 26.37
C ARG A 1081 6.71 11.14 25.14
N ILE A 1082 7.96 11.60 25.12
CA ILE A 1082 8.90 11.41 24.02
C ILE A 1082 10.16 10.70 24.54
N CYS A 1083 10.44 9.51 24.02
CA CYS A 1083 11.66 8.79 24.31
C CYS A 1083 12.80 9.25 23.37
N ARG A 1084 13.94 9.66 23.93
CA ARG A 1084 15.15 10.05 23.20
C ARG A 1084 16.13 8.87 23.13
N ILE A 1085 16.64 8.59 21.94
CA ILE A 1085 17.51 7.47 21.57
C ILE A 1085 18.75 8.05 20.88
N ILE A 1086 19.93 7.54 21.23
CA ILE A 1086 21.19 7.87 20.54
C ILE A 1086 21.71 6.62 19.84
N THR A 1087 21.95 6.70 18.53
CA THR A 1087 22.48 5.56 17.77
C THR A 1087 23.52 5.99 16.72
N ARG A 1088 24.40 5.06 16.34
CA ARG A 1088 25.37 5.23 15.24
C ARG A 1088 24.97 4.47 13.97
N ASP A 1089 23.98 3.58 14.09
CA ASP A 1089 23.44 2.73 13.03
C ASP A 1089 21.90 2.79 13.06
N PHE A 1090 21.22 2.65 11.93
CA PHE A 1090 19.77 2.40 11.93
C PHE A 1090 19.45 0.90 11.90
N PRO A 1091 18.92 0.31 13.01
CA PRO A 1091 18.34 -1.02 12.95
C PRO A 1091 17.07 -1.00 12.11
N GLN A 1092 16.80 -2.11 11.42
CA GLN A 1092 15.63 -2.23 10.53
C GLN A 1092 14.30 -2.00 11.27
N TYR A 1093 14.23 -2.30 12.58
CA TYR A 1093 13.03 -2.14 13.39
C TYR A 1093 13.34 -1.61 14.79
N PHE A 1094 12.44 -0.76 15.29
CA PHE A 1094 12.32 -0.30 16.67
C PHE A 1094 10.98 -0.79 17.22
N ALA A 1095 10.95 -1.36 18.42
CA ALA A 1095 9.71 -1.68 19.12
C ALA A 1095 9.58 -0.83 20.39
N VAL A 1096 8.52 -0.04 20.48
CA VAL A 1096 8.15 0.66 21.72
C VAL A 1096 7.20 -0.25 22.49
N VAL A 1097 7.64 -0.73 23.64
CA VAL A 1097 6.90 -1.68 24.48
C VAL A 1097 6.60 -1.00 25.81
N SER A 1098 5.34 -1.00 26.22
CA SER A 1098 4.95 -0.48 27.54
C SER A 1098 4.94 -1.64 28.52
N ARG A 1099 5.62 -1.46 29.67
CA ARG A 1099 5.70 -2.44 30.74
C ARG A 1099 5.48 -1.76 32.09
N ILE A 1100 4.92 -2.50 33.03
CA ILE A 1100 4.94 -2.11 34.44
C ILE A 1100 6.40 -2.09 34.91
N LYS A 1101 6.76 -1.10 35.74
CA LYS A 1101 8.14 -0.87 36.15
C LYS A 1101 8.64 -1.99 37.06
N GLN A 1102 9.61 -2.75 36.59
CA GLN A 1102 10.41 -3.68 37.41
C GLN A 1102 11.58 -2.90 38.03
N ASP A 1103 11.58 -2.74 39.36
CA ASP A 1103 12.71 -2.19 40.10
C ASP A 1103 13.73 -3.32 40.30
N SER A 1104 15.01 -3.09 39.99
CA SER A 1104 16.04 -4.14 40.05
C SER A 1104 17.35 -3.66 40.66
N HIS A 1105 17.94 -4.50 41.52
CA HIS A 1105 19.18 -4.20 42.23
C HIS A 1105 20.15 -5.39 42.20
N LEU A 1106 21.44 -5.11 42.39
CA LEU A 1106 22.46 -6.14 42.60
C LEU A 1106 22.49 -6.54 44.08
N ILE A 1107 22.03 -7.75 44.38
CA ILE A 1107 21.96 -8.31 45.74
C ILE A 1107 22.92 -9.50 45.83
N GLY A 1108 23.73 -9.56 46.88
CA GLY A 1108 24.76 -10.58 47.09
C GLY A 1108 24.58 -11.40 48.37
N PRO A 1109 25.61 -12.16 48.78
CA PRO A 1109 25.60 -12.93 50.03
C PRO A 1109 25.33 -12.10 51.28
N GLU A 1110 25.67 -10.81 51.25
CA GLU A 1110 25.37 -9.83 52.29
C GLU A 1110 23.86 -9.58 52.52
N GLY A 1111 22.99 -10.08 51.64
CA GLY A 1111 21.56 -9.83 51.68
C GLY A 1111 21.17 -8.44 51.14
N GLY A 1112 19.98 -7.98 51.49
CA GLY A 1112 19.49 -6.64 51.12
C GLY A 1112 17.96 -6.54 51.08
N VAL A 1113 17.47 -5.35 50.74
CA VAL A 1113 16.04 -5.07 50.53
C VAL A 1113 15.84 -4.53 49.13
N LEU A 1114 14.77 -4.98 48.46
CA LEU A 1114 14.30 -4.46 47.19
C LEU A 1114 12.83 -4.06 47.36
N SER A 1115 12.51 -2.80 47.09
CA SER A 1115 11.16 -2.24 47.26
C SER A 1115 10.63 -1.75 45.92
N SER A 1116 9.34 -1.94 45.66
CA SER A 1116 8.72 -1.37 44.47
C SER A 1116 8.51 0.14 44.63
N THR A 1117 8.81 0.89 43.57
CA THR A 1117 8.54 2.32 43.47
C THR A 1117 7.11 2.64 43.02
N LEU A 1118 6.38 1.66 42.46
CA LEU A 1118 4.98 1.80 42.05
C LEU A 1118 4.01 1.53 43.19
N VAL A 1119 4.30 0.53 44.03
CA VAL A 1119 3.54 0.21 45.24
C VAL A 1119 4.52 0.14 46.41
N PRO A 1120 4.82 1.27 47.11
CA PRO A 1120 5.87 1.32 48.13
C PRO A 1120 5.69 0.37 49.34
N GLN A 1121 4.49 -0.19 49.53
CA GLN A 1121 4.23 -1.27 50.50
C GLN A 1121 4.77 -2.63 50.05
N VAL A 1122 5.04 -2.83 48.75
CA VAL A 1122 5.55 -4.09 48.19
C VAL A 1122 7.07 -4.14 48.32
N GLN A 1123 7.57 -5.09 49.11
CA GLN A 1123 8.99 -5.23 49.44
C GLN A 1123 9.42 -6.70 49.49
N ALA A 1124 10.67 -6.95 49.08
CA ALA A 1124 11.34 -8.23 49.12
C ALA A 1124 12.63 -8.11 49.95
N VAL A 1125 12.70 -8.85 51.06
CA VAL A 1125 13.84 -8.82 52.00
C VAL A 1125 14.63 -10.12 51.89
N PHE A 1126 15.92 -9.98 51.57
CA PHE A 1126 16.87 -11.07 51.38
C PHE A 1126 17.79 -11.16 52.61
N PRO A 1127 17.62 -12.16 53.49
CA PRO A 1127 18.52 -12.34 54.62
C PRO A 1127 19.92 -12.78 54.16
N GLU A 1128 20.92 -12.51 54.99
CA GLU A 1128 22.31 -12.88 54.73
C GLU A 1128 22.44 -14.37 54.36
N GLY A 1129 23.11 -14.67 53.25
CA GLY A 1129 23.28 -16.02 52.73
C GLY A 1129 22.07 -16.61 51.98
N ALA A 1130 21.00 -15.86 51.71
CA ALA A 1130 19.92 -16.31 50.80
C ALA A 1130 20.42 -16.49 49.35
N LEU A 1131 21.43 -15.69 48.97
CA LEU A 1131 22.14 -15.72 47.69
C LEU A 1131 23.61 -16.10 47.92
N THR A 1132 24.20 -16.87 47.00
CA THR A 1132 25.61 -17.30 47.08
C THR A 1132 26.55 -16.52 46.15
N LYS A 1133 26.01 -15.62 45.32
CA LYS A 1133 26.74 -14.70 44.43
C LYS A 1133 25.94 -13.42 44.26
N LYS A 1134 26.61 -12.31 43.97
CA LYS A 1134 25.96 -11.03 43.65
C LYS A 1134 25.29 -11.11 42.28
N ILE A 1135 23.96 -11.04 42.25
CA ILE A 1135 23.13 -11.15 41.04
C ILE A 1135 22.14 -9.99 40.98
N ARG A 1136 21.68 -9.64 39.76
CA ARG A 1136 20.55 -8.73 39.60
C ARG A 1136 19.27 -9.49 39.90
N VAL A 1137 18.46 -8.97 40.82
CA VAL A 1137 17.11 -9.45 41.14
C VAL A 1137 16.13 -8.35 40.76
N GLY A 1138 15.01 -8.73 40.14
CA GLY A 1138 13.93 -7.80 39.76
C GLY A 1138 12.68 -8.02 40.61
N LEU A 1139 12.04 -6.93 41.04
CA LEU A 1139 10.75 -6.90 41.73
C LEU A 1139 9.78 -6.02 40.92
N GLN A 1140 8.61 -6.55 40.63
CA GLN A 1140 7.58 -5.91 39.83
C GLN A 1140 6.25 -5.99 40.56
N ALA A 1141 5.55 -4.87 40.69
CA ALA A 1141 4.26 -4.78 41.38
C ALA A 1141 3.22 -4.15 40.44
N GLN A 1142 2.28 -4.97 39.96
CA GLN A 1142 1.15 -4.54 39.17
C GLN A 1142 0.00 -4.13 40.10
N PRO A 1143 -0.37 -2.84 40.21
CA PRO A 1143 -1.60 -2.45 40.89
C PRO A 1143 -2.80 -2.92 40.07
N ILE A 1144 -3.80 -3.50 40.74
CA ILE A 1144 -5.06 -3.96 40.13
C ILE A 1144 -6.16 -2.97 40.47
N ASP A 1145 -6.88 -2.49 39.45
CA ASP A 1145 -7.97 -1.54 39.62
C ASP A 1145 -9.24 -2.22 40.16
N VAL A 1146 -9.81 -1.65 41.23
CA VAL A 1146 -11.00 -2.17 41.91
C VAL A 1146 -12.24 -2.10 41.02
N GLU A 1147 -12.33 -1.13 40.11
CA GLU A 1147 -13.44 -1.03 39.15
C GLU A 1147 -13.34 -2.11 38.07
N VAL A 1148 -12.13 -2.45 37.62
CA VAL A 1148 -11.91 -3.55 36.66
C VAL A 1148 -12.29 -4.89 37.29
N VAL A 1149 -11.86 -5.16 38.53
CA VAL A 1149 -12.29 -6.34 39.30
C VAL A 1149 -13.80 -6.38 39.45
N ARG A 1150 -14.43 -5.26 39.87
CA ARG A 1150 -15.88 -5.17 40.04
C ARG A 1150 -16.63 -5.40 38.73
N LYS A 1151 -16.10 -4.95 37.59
CA LYS A 1151 -16.71 -5.12 36.27
C LYS A 1151 -16.67 -6.57 35.78
N ILE A 1152 -15.65 -7.35 36.15
CA ILE A 1152 -15.46 -8.73 35.70
C ILE A 1152 -16.11 -9.74 36.68
N LEU A 1153 -15.97 -9.53 37.99
CA LEU A 1153 -16.38 -10.50 39.02
C LEU A 1153 -17.50 -9.99 39.96
N GLY A 1154 -17.92 -8.73 39.83
CA GLY A 1154 -18.79 -8.07 40.79
C GLY A 1154 -18.08 -7.79 42.12
N ASN A 1155 -18.84 -7.43 43.16
CA ASN A 1155 -18.31 -7.23 44.52
C ASN A 1155 -17.99 -8.58 45.24
N LYS A 1156 -17.64 -9.64 44.51
CA LYS A 1156 -17.43 -11.00 45.04
C LYS A 1156 -16.01 -11.28 45.52
N ALA A 1157 -15.03 -10.49 45.07
CA ALA A 1157 -13.62 -10.65 45.42
C ALA A 1157 -12.91 -9.29 45.37
N THR A 1158 -11.82 -9.16 46.14
CA THR A 1158 -10.89 -8.02 46.11
C THR A 1158 -9.47 -8.55 46.00
N PHE A 1159 -8.63 -7.86 45.22
CA PHE A 1159 -7.25 -8.28 44.93
C PHE A 1159 -6.25 -7.26 45.49
N SER A 1160 -5.06 -7.74 45.84
CA SER A 1160 -3.89 -6.91 46.11
C SER A 1160 -3.24 -6.51 44.78
N SER A 1161 -2.11 -5.79 44.83
CA SER A 1161 -1.20 -5.81 43.69
C SER A 1161 -0.73 -7.24 43.41
N ILE A 1162 -0.61 -7.62 42.13
CA ILE A 1162 0.13 -8.82 41.71
C ILE A 1162 1.63 -8.50 41.81
N VAL A 1163 2.43 -9.43 42.33
CA VAL A 1163 3.84 -9.17 42.65
C VAL A 1163 4.74 -10.28 42.10
N THR A 1164 5.47 -9.95 41.04
CA THR A 1164 6.40 -10.86 40.37
C THR A 1164 7.82 -10.61 40.88
N LEU A 1165 8.52 -11.66 41.35
CA LEU A 1165 9.92 -11.58 41.80
C LEU A 1165 10.84 -12.53 41.02
N GLU A 1166 11.80 -11.95 40.29
CA GLU A 1166 12.65 -12.67 39.34
C GLU A 1166 14.14 -12.73 39.73
N PRO A 1167 14.63 -13.92 40.05
CA PRO A 1167 16.01 -14.36 39.78
C PRO A 1167 16.05 -15.48 38.71
N ARG A 1168 17.16 -15.60 37.97
CA ARG A 1168 17.40 -16.68 36.98
C ARG A 1168 17.58 -18.11 37.57
N ARG A 1169 17.05 -18.39 38.77
CA ARG A 1169 17.10 -19.72 39.42
C ARG A 1169 15.84 -19.96 40.24
N ARG A 1170 15.22 -21.14 40.07
CA ARG A 1170 13.92 -21.51 40.66
C ARG A 1170 13.87 -21.57 42.20
N LYS A 1171 14.99 -21.54 42.93
CA LYS A 1171 15.05 -21.60 44.42
C LYS A 1171 16.16 -20.74 45.02
N PHE A 1172 15.88 -20.15 46.18
CA PHE A 1172 16.84 -19.46 47.07
C PHE A 1172 17.50 -20.44 48.06
N HIS A 1173 18.59 -20.03 48.72
CA HIS A 1173 19.31 -20.88 49.70
C HIS A 1173 18.78 -20.74 51.14
N LYS A 1174 18.05 -19.66 51.41
CA LYS A 1174 17.26 -19.40 52.62
C LYS A 1174 15.93 -18.78 52.20
N PRO A 1175 14.86 -18.87 53.01
CA PRO A 1175 13.62 -18.16 52.73
C PRO A 1175 13.88 -16.65 52.67
N ILE A 1176 13.27 -15.98 51.70
CA ILE A 1176 13.17 -14.52 51.64
C ILE A 1176 11.80 -14.08 52.18
N THR A 1177 11.70 -12.86 52.70
CA THR A 1177 10.41 -12.32 53.16
C THR A 1177 9.82 -11.41 52.09
N MET A 1178 8.60 -11.72 51.64
CA MET A 1178 7.78 -10.87 50.79
C MET A 1178 6.75 -10.14 51.65
N THR A 1179 6.55 -8.85 51.39
CA THR A 1179 5.49 -8.03 51.99
C THR A 1179 4.64 -7.42 50.88
N ILE A 1180 3.31 -7.50 51.01
CA ILE A 1180 2.34 -6.95 50.05
C ILE A 1180 1.15 -6.29 50.79
N PRO A 1181 0.49 -5.26 50.23
CA PRO A 1181 -0.68 -4.64 50.86
C PRO A 1181 -1.91 -5.55 50.81
N ILE A 1182 -2.73 -5.51 51.86
CA ILE A 1182 -3.99 -6.26 51.97
C ILE A 1182 -5.06 -5.64 51.03
N PRO A 1183 -5.90 -6.44 50.34
CA PRO A 1183 -6.98 -5.91 49.51
C PRO A 1183 -7.97 -5.07 50.32
N LYS A 1184 -8.25 -3.83 49.88
CA LYS A 1184 -9.23 -2.96 50.55
C LYS A 1184 -10.65 -3.31 50.12
N SER A 1185 -11.53 -3.63 51.08
CA SER A 1185 -12.98 -3.76 50.85
C SER A 1185 -13.65 -2.39 50.73
N SER A 1186 -14.50 -2.17 49.73
CA SER A 1186 -15.18 -0.88 49.50
C SER A 1186 -16.32 -0.54 50.48
N ASN A 1187 -16.39 -1.23 51.63
CA ASN A 1187 -17.39 -1.00 52.68
C ASN A 1187 -16.80 -0.30 53.93
N SER A 1188 -15.52 0.11 53.91
CA SER A 1188 -14.80 0.61 55.08
C SER A 1188 -14.37 2.08 54.98
N ASP A 1189 -15.28 2.96 54.58
CA ASP A 1189 -15.18 4.41 54.89
C ASP A 1189 -15.86 4.68 56.24
N GLY A 1190 -15.16 4.29 57.31
CA GLY A 1190 -15.61 4.40 58.70
C GLY A 1190 -14.43 4.24 59.66
N GLN A 1191 -14.41 5.02 60.73
CA GLN A 1191 -13.24 5.15 61.61
C GLN A 1191 -13.04 3.93 62.53
N SER A 1192 -11.77 3.58 62.76
CA SER A 1192 -11.25 2.81 63.91
C SER A 1192 -12.05 1.57 64.36
N GLY A 1193 -12.05 0.52 63.53
CA GLY A 1193 -12.39 -0.85 63.97
C GLY A 1193 -11.14 -1.69 64.24
N VAL A 1194 -10.99 -2.21 65.46
CA VAL A 1194 -10.05 -3.31 65.75
C VAL A 1194 -10.57 -4.56 65.05
N TYR A 1195 -9.71 -5.33 64.36
CA TYR A 1195 -10.10 -6.61 63.75
C TYR A 1195 -10.66 -7.57 64.81
N SER A 1196 -11.98 -7.76 64.79
CA SER A 1196 -12.73 -8.48 65.82
C SER A 1196 -12.74 -10.00 65.58
N GLY A 1197 -11.70 -10.69 66.04
CA GLY A 1197 -11.71 -12.15 66.27
C GLY A 1197 -11.60 -13.07 65.05
N GLU A 1198 -12.26 -12.76 63.93
CA GLU A 1198 -12.23 -13.58 62.72
C GLU A 1198 -11.19 -13.05 61.72
N ILE A 1199 -10.25 -13.91 61.36
CA ILE A 1199 -9.21 -13.63 60.36
C ILE A 1199 -9.91 -13.59 58.99
N PRO A 1200 -9.80 -12.50 58.20
CA PRO A 1200 -10.33 -12.50 56.84
C PRO A 1200 -9.66 -13.61 56.04
N THR A 1201 -10.43 -14.39 55.28
CA THR A 1201 -9.93 -15.56 54.52
C THR A 1201 -9.10 -15.13 53.31
N LEU A 1202 -7.91 -14.59 53.58
CA LEU A 1202 -6.96 -14.10 52.60
C LEU A 1202 -6.32 -15.28 51.85
N ARG A 1203 -6.87 -15.60 50.69
CA ARG A 1203 -6.34 -16.63 49.81
C ARG A 1203 -5.12 -16.11 49.04
N LEU A 1204 -3.93 -16.52 49.46
CA LEU A 1204 -2.67 -16.25 48.75
C LEU A 1204 -2.41 -17.40 47.77
N LEU A 1205 -2.58 -17.09 46.48
CA LEU A 1205 -2.17 -17.95 45.39
C LEU A 1205 -0.74 -17.58 44.97
N CYS A 1206 0.10 -18.57 44.74
CA CYS A 1206 1.47 -18.43 44.26
C CYS A 1206 1.65 -19.27 43.00
N SER A 1207 2.16 -18.67 41.92
CA SER A 1207 2.57 -19.35 40.70
C SER A 1207 4.08 -19.53 40.67
N ILE A 1208 4.52 -20.78 40.46
CA ILE A 1208 5.95 -21.16 40.41
C ILE A 1208 6.33 -21.60 38.99
N THR A 1209 6.09 -20.75 37.98
CA THR A 1209 6.57 -21.02 36.61
C THR A 1209 8.09 -20.79 36.47
N GLY A 1210 8.63 -21.24 35.35
CA GLY A 1210 10.05 -21.14 35.07
C GLY A 1210 10.39 -21.73 33.71
N GLY A 1211 9.84 -21.13 32.66
CA GLY A 1211 9.82 -21.65 31.30
C GLY A 1211 8.39 -21.98 30.86
N THR A 1212 8.21 -22.11 29.54
CA THR A 1212 6.99 -21.88 28.73
C THR A 1212 5.83 -22.87 28.93
N THR A 1213 5.54 -23.27 30.17
CA THR A 1213 4.43 -24.14 30.57
C THR A 1213 3.37 -23.34 31.32
N PRO A 1214 2.07 -23.64 31.16
CA PRO A 1214 1.00 -22.91 31.84
C PRO A 1214 1.18 -22.83 33.36
N ALA A 1215 0.81 -21.68 33.93
CA ALA A 1215 0.92 -21.41 35.37
C ALA A 1215 0.07 -22.37 36.20
N GLN A 1216 0.72 -23.10 37.11
CA GLN A 1216 0.06 -23.83 38.18
C GLN A 1216 0.06 -22.96 39.43
N TRP A 1217 -1.14 -22.66 39.93
CA TRP A 1217 -1.35 -21.82 41.11
C TRP A 1217 -1.53 -22.70 42.35
N GLU A 1218 -0.61 -22.57 43.31
CA GLU A 1218 -0.69 -23.23 44.61
C GLU A 1218 -1.26 -22.27 45.66
N ASP A 1219 -2.13 -22.79 46.52
CA ASP A 1219 -2.76 -22.03 47.62
C ASP A 1219 -1.92 -22.17 48.89
N ILE A 1220 -1.11 -21.15 49.18
CA ILE A 1220 -0.11 -21.20 50.27
C ILE A 1220 -0.67 -20.79 51.63
N THR A 1221 -1.95 -20.39 51.70
CA THR A 1221 -2.60 -19.86 52.92
C THR A 1221 -2.61 -20.85 54.09
N GLY A 1222 -2.51 -22.17 53.82
CA GLY A 1222 -2.42 -23.20 54.86
C GLY A 1222 -1.00 -23.73 55.16
N SER A 1223 0.00 -23.41 54.33
CA SER A 1223 1.35 -24.00 54.42
C SER A 1223 2.42 -23.03 54.92
N THR A 1224 2.18 -21.72 54.79
CA THR A 1224 3.16 -20.67 55.09
C THR A 1224 2.60 -19.74 56.17
N PRO A 1225 3.31 -19.49 57.29
CA PRO A 1225 2.85 -18.57 58.31
C PRO A 1225 2.79 -17.14 57.76
N LEU A 1226 1.65 -16.47 57.98
CA LEU A 1226 1.36 -15.12 57.52
C LEU A 1226 1.39 -14.14 58.70
N THR A 1227 2.17 -13.07 58.57
CA THR A 1227 2.29 -12.02 59.60
C THR A 1227 1.63 -10.74 59.10
N PHE A 1228 0.63 -10.22 59.82
CA PHE A 1228 -0.16 -9.06 59.41
C PHE A 1228 0.28 -7.80 60.17
N VAL A 1229 0.76 -6.78 59.46
CA VAL A 1229 1.28 -5.52 60.03
C VAL A 1229 0.93 -4.35 59.11
N ASN A 1230 0.45 -3.23 59.65
CA ASN A 1230 0.22 -1.96 58.93
C ASN A 1230 -0.56 -2.11 57.60
N GLN A 1231 -1.68 -2.84 57.63
CA GLN A 1231 -2.51 -3.18 56.45
C GLN A 1231 -1.74 -3.89 55.31
N CYS A 1232 -0.63 -4.56 55.65
CA CYS A 1232 0.14 -5.43 54.77
C CYS A 1232 0.21 -6.85 55.37
N VAL A 1233 0.41 -7.83 54.50
CA VAL A 1233 0.76 -9.20 54.89
C VAL A 1233 2.21 -9.48 54.48
N SER A 1234 2.96 -10.05 55.41
CA SER A 1234 4.33 -10.51 55.20
C SER A 1234 4.38 -12.03 55.33
N PHE A 1235 5.03 -12.70 54.38
CA PHE A 1235 5.18 -14.15 54.35
C PHE A 1235 6.56 -14.53 53.79
N THR A 1236 6.99 -15.78 54.01
CA THR A 1236 8.29 -16.26 53.53
C THR A 1236 8.15 -17.17 52.32
N THR A 1237 9.09 -17.08 51.38
CA THR A 1237 9.15 -17.95 50.19
C THR A 1237 10.57 -18.42 49.89
N ASN A 1238 10.69 -19.63 49.33
CA ASN A 1238 11.95 -20.25 48.93
C ASN A 1238 12.15 -20.27 47.41
N VAL A 1239 11.22 -19.71 46.63
CA VAL A 1239 11.14 -19.79 45.16
C VAL A 1239 10.97 -18.41 44.53
N SER A 1240 11.27 -18.31 43.23
CA SER A 1240 10.69 -17.25 42.38
C SER A 1240 9.17 -17.38 42.37
N ALA A 1241 8.46 -16.28 42.53
CA ALA A 1241 7.01 -16.26 42.73
C ALA A 1241 6.33 -15.16 41.90
N ARG A 1242 5.07 -15.41 41.53
CA ARG A 1242 4.09 -14.47 40.95
C ARG A 1242 2.72 -14.73 41.55
#